data_AF-Q73KZ9-F1
#
_entry.id   AF-Q73KZ9-F1
#
_cell.length_a   1.000
_cell.length_b   1.000
_cell.length_c   1.000
_cell.angle_alpha   90.00
_cell.angle_beta   90.00
_cell.angle_gamma   90.00
#
_symmetry.space_group_name_H-M   'P 1'
#
loop_
_entity.id
_entity.type
_entity.pdbx_description
1 polymer ?
#
loop_
_entity_poly.entity_id
_entity_poly.type
_entity_poly.pdbx_seq_one_letter_code
_entity_poly.pdbx_strand_id
1 'polypeptide(L)'
;MKKLPSLILFIFLCFSSCNFFMQEEYGELVIDLEGSSSRAIGSNGLPEIASSELYLQIIGETSGIIERKFEAGTPKFFSENFPIGEKLKIRVRLSVVSASWETSVNHTVTQGTNNIMLKLNKIASGNKKIAFSIGHSGSSVSHKLRFENGTDIGINASTPISGTPGFARDSKGRLYFIYKDSSQWKIKRFTSEGAEDTAYNHSSLTSSLTGDEVEIFSDRSTGDIYVLDKRSTGNKLYKTDGTTKTNIDLPSNFQNPAGDKISRMAIYDKFSFIIDNNNKLHSYNFNGTQISGTSIPSLDLFANLVKINSSYIPAGNFKSGDIFVNENKLYVLFSAFSNDLINGAYSLGGILEYTYNDEGNLEPARKLGFSQSLTAGTDKIAHIDEASNFYGAAKIIGFEDETIYIADDGYKLQTGTPHAEVEKNKNRIASLNTVSGALSFEPTDHTWFEEKQEAAPPTPPSPPSPGKMIVWTKNGTTGYNFYEVTEEDQNTSGKTPLITGSGTTYPLDVFSFDKDGNLYVVWKVGSTYKVRQYTKNSDGSFNTSSPHEQQLYYNSSTPLNQNQTPIAIAVDTSNNTTGYLIYSYNNNNSNTPMEKNSWTKTAGFNSGSYNGSYAILSAGYSVMAMAVSPDGLFAAIENTHGTNAALSIWKYVDTSSPPNNQKYALTDLGYHTNPGNADDLAPNFINDMYIKDGALYILTAQYKGRLDSPYTTKVSVGGSLLKLENLSGNIQDSTLTNLWPSGAINALQENYAPYRFIKTSDNQMVIASDGYKGNKTETQKCTQLNKLVFFKKTGGSAQWQYETVKDTDAKFSKELNYTGGLFKWK
;
A
#
# COMPACT_ATOMS: atom_id res chain seq x y z
N MET A 1 81.74 29.57 -12.80
CA MET A 1 80.80 30.30 -13.67
C MET A 1 80.74 29.62 -15.03
N LYS A 2 79.54 29.14 -15.40
CA LYS A 2 79.05 28.86 -16.77
C LYS A 2 79.81 27.85 -17.63
N LYS A 3 79.17 26.70 -17.85
CA LYS A 3 78.65 26.32 -19.18
C LYS A 3 77.60 25.20 -19.03
N LEU A 4 76.36 25.65 -18.97
CA LEU A 4 75.11 24.89 -19.04
C LEU A 4 74.55 24.98 -20.48
N PRO A 5 75.06 24.20 -21.47
CA PRO A 5 74.25 24.01 -22.68
C PRO A 5 74.04 22.55 -23.10
N SER A 6 74.64 21.55 -22.43
CA SER A 6 74.59 20.17 -22.94
C SER A 6 73.42 19.32 -22.43
N LEU A 7 72.78 19.69 -21.31
CA LEU A 7 71.70 18.89 -20.71
C LEU A 7 70.31 19.23 -21.28
N ILE A 8 70.11 20.46 -21.80
CA ILE A 8 68.82 20.90 -22.34
C ILE A 8 68.57 20.30 -23.73
N LEU A 9 69.61 20.05 -24.54
CA LEU A 9 69.46 19.48 -25.87
C LEU A 9 69.11 17.98 -25.84
N PHE A 10 69.56 17.23 -24.82
CA PHE A 10 69.22 15.82 -24.64
C PHE A 10 67.82 15.62 -24.07
N ILE A 11 67.36 16.53 -23.19
CA ILE A 11 65.99 16.50 -22.65
C ILE A 11 64.98 16.91 -23.73
N PHE A 12 65.28 17.89 -24.59
CA PHE A 12 64.41 18.23 -25.73
C PHE A 12 64.32 17.10 -26.78
N LEU A 13 65.39 16.34 -27.02
CA LEU A 13 65.36 15.18 -27.91
C LEU A 13 64.56 14.00 -27.32
N CYS A 14 64.59 13.79 -26.00
CA CYS A 14 63.73 12.78 -25.35
C CYS A 14 62.25 13.21 -25.30
N PHE A 15 61.94 14.49 -25.14
CA PHE A 15 60.55 14.98 -25.22
C PHE A 15 60.01 15.07 -26.67
N SER A 16 60.88 15.22 -27.68
CA SER A 16 60.47 15.11 -29.09
C SER A 16 60.39 13.65 -29.59
N SER A 17 61.11 12.70 -28.99
CA SER A 17 60.91 11.26 -29.24
C SER A 17 59.74 10.67 -28.45
N CYS A 18 59.31 11.30 -27.35
CA CYS A 18 58.08 10.95 -26.63
C CYS A 18 56.82 11.64 -27.17
N ASN A 19 56.95 12.61 -28.08
CA ASN A 19 55.83 13.14 -28.86
C ASN A 19 55.69 12.47 -30.25
N PHE A 20 56.48 11.42 -30.55
CA PHE A 20 56.47 10.75 -31.86
C PHE A 20 55.71 9.41 -31.89
N PHE A 21 55.00 9.07 -30.82
CA PHE A 21 53.99 8.00 -30.79
C PHE A 21 52.83 8.52 -29.95
N MET A 22 51.59 8.41 -30.45
CA MET A 22 50.36 9.00 -29.90
C MET A 22 50.01 10.42 -30.41
N GLN A 23 50.25 10.72 -31.69
CA GLN A 23 49.08 11.23 -32.43
C GLN A 23 48.16 10.02 -32.52
N GLU A 24 47.07 10.00 -31.76
CA GLU A 24 45.96 9.12 -32.13
C GLU A 24 45.56 9.59 -33.53
N GLU A 25 46.11 8.92 -34.54
CA GLU A 25 45.59 9.06 -35.88
C GLU A 25 44.14 8.59 -35.82
N TYR A 26 43.23 9.37 -36.38
CA TYR A 26 41.81 9.06 -36.38
C TYR A 26 41.43 8.43 -37.73
N GLY A 27 40.60 7.38 -37.68
CA GLY A 27 39.84 6.91 -38.82
C GLY A 27 38.43 7.52 -38.81
N GLU A 28 37.91 7.88 -39.98
CA GLU A 28 36.53 8.35 -40.11
C GLU A 28 35.60 7.13 -40.19
N LEU A 29 34.69 6.97 -39.23
CA LEU A 29 33.66 5.93 -39.25
C LEU A 29 32.44 6.46 -39.98
N VAL A 30 32.04 5.80 -41.07
CA VAL A 30 30.86 6.17 -41.86
C VAL A 30 29.83 5.04 -41.80
N ILE A 31 28.62 5.38 -41.39
CA ILE A 31 27.48 4.46 -41.32
C ILE A 31 26.34 5.06 -42.15
N ASP A 32 26.07 4.45 -43.29
CA ASP A 32 24.94 4.76 -44.15
C ASP A 32 23.89 3.65 -44.04
N LEU A 33 22.71 4.00 -43.53
CA LEU A 33 21.59 3.09 -43.31
C LEU A 33 20.49 3.26 -44.36
N GLU A 34 20.66 4.15 -45.33
CA GLU A 34 19.73 4.41 -46.45
C GLU A 34 20.26 3.91 -47.81
N GLY A 35 21.59 3.77 -47.94
CA GLY A 35 22.25 3.40 -49.20
C GLY A 35 21.80 2.05 -49.76
N SER A 36 21.75 1.96 -51.10
CA SER A 36 21.24 0.85 -51.94
C SER A 36 21.91 -0.53 -51.75
N SER A 37 22.88 -0.66 -50.83
CA SER A 37 23.54 -1.91 -50.44
C SER A 37 23.23 -2.36 -49.00
N SER A 38 22.69 -1.47 -48.16
CA SER A 38 21.93 -1.85 -46.97
C SER A 38 20.61 -2.46 -47.48
N ARG A 39 20.19 -3.61 -46.94
CA ARG A 39 19.00 -4.29 -47.49
C ARG A 39 17.79 -3.38 -47.29
N ALA A 40 17.31 -2.76 -48.37
CA ALA A 40 16.08 -2.01 -48.41
C ALA A 40 14.95 -2.90 -47.87
N ILE A 41 14.45 -2.55 -46.69
CA ILE A 41 13.29 -3.16 -46.10
C ILE A 41 12.07 -2.48 -46.74
N GLY A 42 11.32 -3.22 -47.57
CA GLY A 42 10.20 -2.71 -48.37
C GLY A 42 9.42 -3.85 -49.05
N SER A 43 8.28 -3.51 -49.68
CA SER A 43 7.26 -4.25 -50.49
C SER A 43 6.85 -5.71 -50.13
N ASN A 44 7.60 -6.42 -49.31
CA ASN A 44 7.36 -7.79 -48.86
C ASN A 44 6.79 -7.84 -47.44
N GLY A 45 6.26 -6.73 -46.91
CA GLY A 45 5.61 -6.65 -45.59
C GLY A 45 6.55 -6.45 -44.39
N LEU A 46 7.76 -5.96 -44.62
CA LEU A 46 8.73 -5.55 -43.59
C LEU A 46 8.76 -4.00 -43.45
N PRO A 47 9.20 -3.41 -42.33
CA PRO A 47 9.11 -1.96 -42.07
C PRO A 47 10.05 -1.10 -42.93
N GLU A 48 9.56 0.00 -43.48
CA GLU A 48 10.37 0.88 -44.33
C GLU A 48 11.34 1.73 -43.50
N ILE A 49 12.65 1.63 -43.77
CA ILE A 49 13.70 2.29 -42.98
C ILE A 49 13.53 3.81 -42.97
N ALA A 50 13.18 4.39 -44.12
CA ALA A 50 13.01 5.83 -44.27
C ALA A 50 11.86 6.38 -43.39
N SER A 51 10.80 5.60 -43.19
CA SER A 51 9.62 5.99 -42.40
C SER A 51 9.67 5.53 -40.94
N SER A 52 10.73 4.83 -40.53
CA SER A 52 10.88 4.30 -39.16
C SER A 52 11.81 5.16 -38.29
N GLU A 53 11.63 5.08 -36.96
CA GLU A 53 12.63 5.55 -36.01
C GLU A 53 13.81 4.55 -35.94
N LEU A 54 15.03 5.08 -35.85
CA LEU A 54 16.23 4.28 -35.77
C LEU A 54 17.15 4.80 -34.67
N TYR A 55 17.70 3.89 -33.88
CA TYR A 55 18.64 4.18 -32.81
C TYR A 55 19.98 3.53 -33.13
N LEU A 56 21.03 4.34 -33.15
CA LEU A 56 22.42 3.90 -33.32
C LEU A 56 23.13 4.06 -31.98
N GLN A 57 23.81 3.00 -31.54
CA GLN A 57 24.67 3.01 -30.37
C GLN A 57 26.06 2.52 -30.77
N ILE A 58 27.09 3.28 -30.46
CA ILE A 58 28.50 2.93 -30.67
C ILE A 58 29.15 2.85 -29.30
N ILE A 59 29.74 1.69 -28.98
CA ILE A 59 30.44 1.44 -27.73
C ILE A 59 31.91 1.25 -28.07
N GLY A 60 32.73 2.23 -27.74
CA GLY A 60 34.18 2.15 -27.89
C GLY A 60 34.89 1.86 -26.58
N GLU A 61 36.00 1.12 -26.65
CA GLU A 61 36.84 0.81 -25.47
C GLU A 61 37.43 2.06 -24.82
N THR A 62 37.71 3.10 -25.62
CA THR A 62 38.33 4.36 -25.17
C THR A 62 37.41 5.57 -25.34
N SER A 63 36.60 5.60 -26.40
CA SER A 63 35.69 6.70 -26.72
C SER A 63 34.38 6.71 -25.92
N GLY A 64 34.08 5.62 -25.19
CA GLY A 64 32.86 5.50 -24.39
C GLY A 64 31.63 5.14 -25.24
N ILE A 65 30.44 5.56 -24.80
CA ILE A 65 29.17 5.26 -25.48
C ILE A 65 28.67 6.51 -26.21
N ILE A 66 28.41 6.37 -27.50
CA ILE A 66 27.78 7.39 -28.35
C ILE A 66 26.42 6.85 -28.80
N GLU A 67 25.37 7.65 -28.58
CA GLU A 67 24.00 7.31 -28.97
C GLU A 67 23.44 8.36 -29.91
N ARG A 68 22.77 7.91 -30.98
CA ARG A 68 22.11 8.79 -31.93
C ARG A 68 20.74 8.23 -32.29
N LYS A 69 19.71 9.04 -32.05
CA LYS A 69 18.35 8.80 -32.54
C LYS A 69 18.18 9.49 -33.89
N PHE A 70 17.59 8.77 -34.84
CA PHE A 70 17.15 9.29 -36.13
C PHE A 70 15.63 9.25 -36.19
N GLU A 71 15.00 10.42 -36.29
CA GLU A 71 13.55 10.57 -36.40
C GLU A 71 13.02 10.08 -37.75
N ALA A 72 11.76 9.66 -37.81
CA ALA A 72 11.13 9.22 -39.06
C ALA A 72 11.24 10.28 -40.17
N GLY A 73 11.59 9.87 -41.39
CA GLY A 73 11.71 10.73 -42.56
C GLY A 73 13.02 11.53 -42.68
N THR A 74 13.96 11.39 -41.74
CA THR A 74 15.28 12.06 -41.82
C THR A 74 16.36 11.14 -42.36
N PRO A 75 17.39 11.67 -43.07
CA PRO A 75 18.54 10.90 -43.52
C PRO A 75 19.19 10.08 -42.39
N LYS A 76 19.23 8.75 -42.54
CA LYS A 76 19.84 7.80 -41.59
C LYS A 76 21.35 7.63 -41.85
N PHE A 77 22.09 8.74 -41.76
CA PHE A 77 23.53 8.80 -42.01
C PHE A 77 24.30 9.28 -40.78
N PHE A 78 25.42 8.62 -40.47
CA PHE A 78 26.34 8.99 -39.40
C PHE A 78 27.78 9.00 -39.93
N SER A 79 28.54 10.05 -39.58
CA SER A 79 29.99 10.08 -39.75
C SER A 79 30.64 10.74 -38.55
N GLU A 80 31.67 10.11 -37.97
CA GLU A 80 32.48 10.65 -36.87
C GLU A 80 33.88 10.02 -36.83
N ASN A 81 34.85 10.71 -36.23
CA ASN A 81 36.24 10.27 -36.16
C ASN A 81 36.53 9.49 -34.87
N PHE A 82 37.18 8.33 -34.99
CA PHE A 82 37.61 7.50 -33.87
C PHE A 82 39.11 7.19 -33.93
N PRO A 83 39.80 7.05 -32.78
CA PRO A 83 41.19 6.61 -32.73
C PRO A 83 41.45 5.31 -33.50
N ILE A 84 42.49 5.28 -34.33
CA ILE A 84 42.93 4.05 -35.03
C ILE A 84 43.32 2.99 -34.01
N GLY A 85 42.90 1.75 -34.27
CA GLY A 85 43.09 0.61 -33.38
C GLY A 85 41.98 0.45 -32.34
N GLU A 86 41.10 1.43 -32.15
CA GLU A 86 39.97 1.32 -31.24
C GLU A 86 38.99 0.23 -31.70
N LYS A 87 38.54 -0.60 -30.76
CA LYS A 87 37.50 -1.59 -31.00
C LYS A 87 36.14 -1.00 -30.66
N LEU A 88 35.26 -0.98 -31.65
CA LEU A 88 33.89 -0.48 -31.55
C LEU A 88 32.90 -1.64 -31.63
N LYS A 89 31.93 -1.67 -30.72
CA LYS A 89 30.69 -2.44 -30.90
C LYS A 89 29.60 -1.47 -31.34
N ILE A 90 29.15 -1.61 -32.58
CA ILE A 90 28.15 -0.76 -33.20
C ILE A 90 26.84 -1.52 -33.23
N ARG A 91 25.77 -0.95 -32.68
CA ARG A 91 24.42 -1.52 -32.65
C ARG A 91 23.45 -0.58 -33.34
N VAL A 92 22.56 -1.15 -34.13
CA VAL A 92 21.44 -0.43 -34.72
C VAL A 92 20.16 -1.14 -34.36
N ARG A 93 19.20 -0.36 -33.88
CA ARG A 93 17.83 -0.79 -33.60
C ARG A 93 16.85 0.03 -34.42
N LEU A 94 16.05 -0.67 -35.20
CA LEU A 94 14.90 -0.11 -35.89
C LEU A 94 13.64 -0.53 -35.12
N SER A 95 12.80 0.44 -34.79
CA SER A 95 11.60 0.22 -34.01
C SER A 95 10.39 0.78 -34.75
N VAL A 96 9.34 -0.04 -34.85
CA VAL A 96 8.03 0.36 -35.38
C VAL A 96 6.96 0.11 -34.31
N VAL A 97 5.68 0.19 -34.68
CA VAL A 97 4.56 0.10 -33.73
C VAL A 97 4.43 -1.29 -33.09
N SER A 98 4.60 -2.36 -33.87
CA SER A 98 4.35 -3.73 -33.40
C SER A 98 5.62 -4.50 -32.99
N ALA A 99 6.79 -4.09 -33.47
CA ALA A 99 8.03 -4.87 -33.36
C ALA A 99 9.30 -4.02 -33.45
N SER A 100 10.44 -4.65 -33.19
CA SER A 100 11.77 -4.07 -33.38
C SER A 100 12.74 -5.06 -34.01
N TRP A 101 13.76 -4.52 -34.67
CA TRP A 101 14.86 -5.26 -35.28
C TRP A 101 16.16 -4.67 -34.79
N GLU A 102 17.06 -5.54 -34.34
CA GLU A 102 18.39 -5.15 -33.89
C GLU A 102 19.45 -5.89 -34.72
N THR A 103 20.57 -5.21 -34.95
CA THR A 103 21.79 -5.81 -35.47
C THR A 103 23.00 -5.18 -34.81
N SER A 104 24.09 -5.92 -34.71
CA SER A 104 25.35 -5.39 -34.19
C SER A 104 26.55 -5.92 -34.96
N VAL A 105 27.60 -5.12 -35.02
CA VAL A 105 28.89 -5.48 -35.60
C VAL A 105 30.01 -4.99 -34.69
N ASN A 106 31.06 -5.80 -34.58
CA ASN A 106 32.31 -5.37 -33.98
C ASN A 106 33.26 -4.90 -35.09
N HIS A 107 33.90 -3.75 -34.91
CA HIS A 107 34.84 -3.19 -35.87
C HIS A 107 36.11 -2.71 -35.14
N THR A 108 37.25 -2.76 -35.81
CA THR A 108 38.48 -2.13 -35.32
C THR A 108 38.85 -1.01 -36.27
N VAL A 109 38.95 0.22 -35.75
CA VAL A 109 39.15 1.42 -36.56
C VAL A 109 40.50 1.35 -37.27
N THR A 110 40.51 1.55 -38.58
CA THR A 110 41.72 1.60 -39.40
C THR A 110 41.93 2.99 -39.99
N GLN A 111 43.10 3.26 -40.55
CA GLN A 111 43.39 4.54 -41.19
C GLN A 111 42.46 4.82 -42.37
N GLY A 112 41.97 6.07 -42.48
CA GLY A 112 41.07 6.50 -43.56
C GLY A 112 39.58 6.25 -43.24
N THR A 113 38.76 6.13 -44.28
CA THR A 113 37.30 5.96 -44.15
C THR A 113 36.93 4.49 -43.91
N ASN A 114 36.28 4.23 -42.78
CA ASN A 114 35.78 2.94 -42.35
C ASN A 114 34.26 2.88 -42.62
N ASN A 115 33.87 2.34 -43.77
CA ASN A 115 32.46 2.18 -44.14
C ASN A 115 31.86 0.94 -43.46
N ILE A 116 30.88 1.15 -42.59
CA ILE A 116 30.22 0.07 -41.85
C ILE A 116 28.87 -0.26 -42.50
N MET A 117 28.75 -1.50 -42.97
CA MET A 117 27.49 -2.04 -43.47
C MET A 117 26.78 -2.85 -42.39
N LEU A 118 25.57 -2.43 -42.03
CA LEU A 118 24.70 -3.14 -41.09
C LEU A 118 23.54 -3.79 -41.83
N LYS A 119 23.28 -5.06 -41.52
CA LYS A 119 22.15 -5.83 -42.08
C LYS A 119 21.23 -6.24 -40.94
N LEU A 120 20.00 -5.74 -40.96
CA LEU A 120 18.95 -6.18 -40.05
C LEU A 120 18.47 -7.60 -40.44
N ASN A 121 18.15 -8.41 -39.43
CA ASN A 121 17.54 -9.73 -39.66
C ASN A 121 16.15 -9.55 -40.31
N LYS A 122 15.68 -10.57 -41.04
CA LYS A 122 14.29 -10.61 -41.53
C LYS A 122 13.29 -10.85 -40.39
N ILE A 123 13.73 -11.55 -39.34
CA ILE A 123 12.92 -11.87 -38.17
C ILE A 123 13.07 -10.75 -37.14
N ALA A 124 11.96 -10.23 -36.65
CA ALA A 124 11.93 -9.24 -35.58
C ALA A 124 12.67 -9.76 -34.33
N SER A 125 13.58 -8.94 -33.79
CA SER A 125 14.31 -9.25 -32.55
C SER A 125 13.40 -9.10 -31.33
N GLY A 126 12.44 -8.17 -31.37
CA GLY A 126 11.46 -7.94 -30.32
C GLY A 126 10.05 -7.73 -30.87
N ASN A 127 9.07 -8.13 -30.08
CA ASN A 127 7.65 -7.85 -30.27
C ASN A 127 7.22 -6.85 -29.20
N LYS A 128 6.82 -5.65 -29.60
CA LYS A 128 6.39 -4.63 -28.62
C LYS A 128 5.17 -5.07 -27.85
N LYS A 129 5.02 -4.59 -26.62
CA LYS A 129 3.84 -4.90 -25.80
C LYS A 129 2.57 -4.39 -26.50
N ILE A 130 1.53 -5.21 -26.49
CA ILE A 130 0.18 -4.78 -26.85
C ILE A 130 -0.74 -4.89 -25.64
N ALA A 131 -1.75 -4.06 -25.62
CA ALA A 131 -2.87 -4.25 -24.71
C ALA A 131 -4.05 -4.85 -25.47
N PHE A 132 -4.83 -5.69 -24.80
CA PHE A 132 -6.10 -6.14 -25.32
C PHE A 132 -7.11 -6.25 -24.20
N SER A 133 -8.36 -5.94 -24.50
CA SER A 133 -9.50 -6.17 -23.61
C SER A 133 -10.48 -7.13 -24.27
N ILE A 134 -10.93 -8.13 -23.54
CA ILE A 134 -12.06 -8.96 -23.94
C ILE A 134 -13.33 -8.19 -23.59
N GLY A 135 -14.30 -8.12 -24.50
CA GLY A 135 -15.61 -7.57 -24.17
C GLY A 135 -16.47 -8.59 -23.43
N HIS A 136 -17.31 -8.15 -22.49
CA HIS A 136 -18.20 -9.01 -21.72
C HIS A 136 -19.66 -8.53 -21.76
N SER A 137 -20.59 -9.45 -22.02
CA SER A 137 -22.07 -9.33 -22.03
C SER A 137 -22.74 -8.33 -23.03
N GLY A 138 -23.78 -8.80 -23.74
CA GLY A 138 -24.56 -8.05 -24.74
C GLY A 138 -24.72 -8.77 -26.10
N SER A 139 -25.64 -8.33 -26.96
CA SER A 139 -25.86 -8.88 -28.32
C SER A 139 -24.68 -8.64 -29.28
N SER A 140 -23.78 -7.72 -28.93
CA SER A 140 -22.48 -7.49 -29.57
C SER A 140 -21.37 -7.43 -28.53
N VAL A 141 -20.41 -8.35 -28.59
CA VAL A 141 -19.21 -8.34 -27.75
C VAL A 141 -18.11 -7.61 -28.52
N SER A 142 -17.62 -6.48 -28.00
CA SER A 142 -16.53 -5.75 -28.65
C SER A 142 -15.22 -6.03 -27.90
N HIS A 143 -14.28 -6.72 -28.56
CA HIS A 143 -12.91 -6.78 -28.07
C HIS A 143 -12.20 -5.48 -28.42
N LYS A 144 -11.23 -5.09 -27.60
CA LYS A 144 -10.36 -3.94 -27.87
C LYS A 144 -8.94 -4.43 -28.01
N LEU A 145 -8.25 -3.96 -29.03
CA LEU A 145 -6.83 -4.18 -29.22
C LEU A 145 -6.13 -2.83 -29.26
N ARG A 146 -4.99 -2.68 -28.61
CA ARG A 146 -4.24 -1.44 -28.60
C ARG A 146 -2.75 -1.74 -28.73
N PHE A 147 -2.13 -1.12 -29.72
CA PHE A 147 -0.67 -1.06 -29.81
C PHE A 147 -0.10 -0.06 -28.82
N GLU A 148 1.17 -0.24 -28.45
CA GLU A 148 1.88 0.71 -27.60
C GLU A 148 1.78 2.13 -28.17
N ASN A 149 1.39 3.09 -27.33
CA ASN A 149 1.14 4.49 -27.68
C ASN A 149 0.04 4.73 -28.76
N GLY A 150 -0.73 3.71 -29.13
CA GLY A 150 -1.85 3.80 -30.07
C GLY A 150 -3.19 4.09 -29.39
N THR A 151 -4.27 4.07 -30.17
CA THR A 151 -5.67 4.12 -29.69
C THR A 151 -6.30 2.73 -29.71
N ASP A 152 -7.37 2.53 -28.94
CA ASP A 152 -8.16 1.29 -28.98
C ASP A 152 -8.73 1.03 -30.38
N ILE A 153 -8.54 -0.18 -30.86
CA ILE A 153 -9.11 -0.74 -32.09
C ILE A 153 -10.24 -1.67 -31.68
N GLY A 154 -11.48 -1.27 -31.98
CA GLY A 154 -12.66 -2.09 -31.73
C GLY A 154 -12.75 -3.27 -32.71
N ILE A 155 -12.91 -4.47 -32.18
CA ILE A 155 -13.12 -5.70 -32.95
C ILE A 155 -14.47 -6.26 -32.56
N ASN A 156 -15.44 -6.10 -33.46
CA ASN A 156 -16.80 -6.61 -33.26
C ASN A 156 -16.79 -8.14 -33.40
N ALA A 157 -16.90 -8.82 -32.26
CA ALA A 157 -17.35 -10.19 -32.15
C ALA A 157 -18.86 -10.19 -31.82
N SER A 158 -19.51 -11.33 -31.90
CA SER A 158 -20.94 -11.42 -31.57
C SER A 158 -21.19 -12.53 -30.56
N THR A 159 -22.00 -12.19 -29.56
CA THR A 159 -22.49 -13.01 -28.44
C THR A 159 -21.41 -13.69 -27.59
N PRO A 160 -21.63 -13.84 -26.27
CA PRO A 160 -20.71 -14.58 -25.40
C PRO A 160 -20.89 -16.09 -25.68
N ILE A 161 -20.29 -16.59 -26.76
CA ILE A 161 -20.25 -18.02 -27.07
C ILE A 161 -18.77 -18.44 -27.15
N SER A 162 -18.46 -19.55 -26.49
CA SER A 162 -17.14 -20.18 -26.33
C SER A 162 -16.06 -19.81 -27.35
N GLY A 163 -14.94 -19.30 -26.83
CA GLY A 163 -13.69 -19.08 -27.56
C GLY A 163 -12.95 -17.81 -27.10
N THR A 164 -11.86 -17.96 -26.35
CA THR A 164 -10.99 -16.83 -25.96
C THR A 164 -10.23 -16.34 -27.19
N PRO A 165 -10.23 -15.03 -27.51
CA PRO A 165 -9.46 -14.51 -28.63
C PRO A 165 -7.96 -14.76 -28.43
N GLY A 166 -7.26 -14.95 -29.54
CA GLY A 166 -5.83 -15.21 -29.56
C GLY A 166 -5.10 -14.19 -30.43
N PHE A 167 -3.80 -14.07 -30.25
CA PHE A 167 -2.96 -13.34 -31.17
C PHE A 167 -1.56 -13.91 -31.23
N ALA A 168 -0.90 -13.68 -32.36
CA ALA A 168 0.49 -14.02 -32.57
C ALA A 168 1.12 -12.99 -33.51
N ARG A 169 2.45 -12.94 -33.55
CA ARG A 169 3.20 -12.10 -34.49
C ARG A 169 4.11 -12.97 -35.34
N ASP A 170 4.17 -12.65 -36.62
CA ASP A 170 5.09 -13.35 -37.53
C ASP A 170 6.49 -12.73 -37.52
N SER A 171 7.39 -13.28 -38.33
CA SER A 171 8.76 -12.75 -38.51
C SER A 171 8.81 -11.27 -38.86
N LYS A 172 7.75 -10.72 -39.47
CA LYS A 172 7.71 -9.34 -39.96
C LYS A 172 7.05 -8.39 -38.97
N GLY A 173 6.73 -8.86 -37.76
CA GLY A 173 6.04 -8.06 -36.75
C GLY A 173 4.57 -7.80 -37.06
N ARG A 174 3.98 -8.49 -38.06
CA ARG A 174 2.55 -8.37 -38.37
C ARG A 174 1.76 -9.09 -37.30
N LEU A 175 0.76 -8.42 -36.73
CA LEU A 175 -0.08 -8.99 -35.69
C LEU A 175 -1.26 -9.73 -36.31
N TYR A 176 -1.44 -10.99 -35.95
CA TYR A 176 -2.59 -11.80 -36.32
C TYR A 176 -3.49 -11.90 -35.09
N PHE A 177 -4.75 -11.50 -35.21
CA PHE A 177 -5.75 -11.55 -34.13
C PHE A 177 -6.88 -12.50 -34.54
N ILE A 178 -7.01 -13.62 -33.84
CA ILE A 178 -8.05 -14.63 -34.07
C ILE A 178 -9.19 -14.45 -33.09
N TYR A 179 -10.42 -14.47 -33.58
CA TYR A 179 -11.64 -14.31 -32.79
C TYR A 179 -12.80 -15.03 -33.46
N LYS A 180 -13.87 -15.27 -32.73
CA LYS A 180 -15.09 -15.91 -33.23
C LYS A 180 -16.17 -14.86 -33.43
N ASP A 181 -16.80 -14.83 -34.60
CA ASP A 181 -17.99 -14.03 -34.85
C ASP A 181 -19.27 -14.87 -34.66
N SER A 182 -20.40 -14.49 -35.27
CA SER A 182 -21.72 -15.08 -34.99
C SER A 182 -21.84 -16.52 -35.44
N SER A 183 -20.88 -16.99 -36.25
CA SER A 183 -20.94 -18.34 -36.79
C SER A 183 -19.58 -18.97 -37.07
N GLN A 184 -18.50 -18.18 -37.21
CA GLN A 184 -17.22 -18.66 -37.72
C GLN A 184 -16.03 -18.01 -37.00
N TRP A 185 -14.91 -18.73 -36.96
CA TRP A 185 -13.63 -18.13 -36.61
C TRP A 185 -13.17 -17.15 -37.69
N LYS A 186 -12.55 -16.05 -37.30
CA LYS A 186 -12.02 -15.00 -38.15
C LYS A 186 -10.62 -14.61 -37.69
N ILE A 187 -9.80 -14.17 -38.64
CA ILE A 187 -8.47 -13.63 -38.36
C ILE A 187 -8.39 -12.24 -38.99
N LYS A 188 -8.11 -11.22 -38.16
CA LYS A 188 -7.66 -9.91 -38.62
C LYS A 188 -6.14 -9.88 -38.62
N ARG A 189 -5.53 -9.22 -39.60
CA ARG A 189 -4.09 -8.97 -39.64
C ARG A 189 -3.83 -7.47 -39.60
N PHE A 190 -2.81 -7.08 -38.87
CA PHE A 190 -2.29 -5.71 -38.84
C PHE A 190 -0.85 -5.71 -39.33
N THR A 191 -0.45 -4.63 -40.01
CA THR A 191 0.93 -4.41 -40.45
C THR A 191 1.85 -4.17 -39.25
N SER A 192 3.17 -4.18 -39.49
CA SER A 192 4.16 -3.81 -38.47
C SER A 192 3.94 -2.39 -37.93
N GLU A 193 3.38 -1.50 -38.75
CA GLU A 193 3.02 -0.12 -38.42
C GLU A 193 1.69 0.02 -37.68
N GLY A 194 1.01 -1.09 -37.38
CA GLY A 194 -0.24 -1.08 -36.61
C GLY A 194 -1.51 -0.75 -37.43
N ALA A 195 -1.39 -0.62 -38.75
CA ALA A 195 -2.56 -0.43 -39.63
C ALA A 195 -3.25 -1.77 -39.94
N GLU A 196 -4.59 -1.79 -39.99
CA GLU A 196 -5.33 -2.98 -40.43
C GLU A 196 -5.00 -3.31 -41.89
N ASP A 197 -4.61 -4.55 -42.15
CA ASP A 197 -4.32 -5.05 -43.48
C ASP A 197 -5.62 -5.54 -44.14
N THR A 198 -6.35 -4.60 -44.73
CA THR A 198 -7.68 -4.86 -45.32
C THR A 198 -7.63 -5.78 -46.55
N ALA A 199 -6.46 -5.99 -47.14
CA ALA A 199 -6.26 -6.94 -48.24
C ALA A 199 -6.11 -8.39 -47.73
N TYR A 200 -5.91 -8.58 -46.42
CA TYR A 200 -5.80 -9.90 -45.82
C TYR A 200 -7.14 -10.62 -45.76
N ASN A 201 -7.27 -11.74 -46.49
CA ASN A 201 -8.40 -12.64 -46.40
C ASN A 201 -7.91 -14.09 -46.41
N HIS A 202 -8.10 -14.82 -45.30
CA HIS A 202 -7.67 -16.21 -45.17
C HIS A 202 -8.86 -17.19 -45.02
N SER A 203 -9.88 -17.04 -45.86
CA SER A 203 -11.09 -17.87 -45.87
C SER A 203 -10.82 -19.37 -45.85
N SER A 204 -9.75 -19.84 -46.50
CA SER A 204 -9.38 -21.26 -46.57
C SER A 204 -9.02 -21.87 -45.20
N LEU A 205 -8.46 -21.08 -44.27
CA LEU A 205 -8.12 -21.52 -42.92
C LEU A 205 -9.34 -21.39 -42.01
N THR A 206 -9.91 -20.18 -41.97
CA THR A 206 -11.03 -19.86 -41.08
C THR A 206 -12.25 -20.74 -41.29
N SER A 207 -12.59 -21.08 -42.54
CA SER A 207 -13.70 -22.00 -42.87
C SER A 207 -13.48 -23.45 -42.40
N SER A 208 -12.25 -23.83 -42.05
CA SER A 208 -11.92 -25.19 -41.59
C SER A 208 -11.81 -25.33 -40.08
N LEU A 209 -11.77 -24.20 -39.37
CA LEU A 209 -11.77 -24.15 -37.92
C LEU A 209 -13.18 -24.45 -37.43
N THR A 210 -13.37 -25.60 -36.79
CA THR A 210 -14.70 -25.99 -36.26
C THR A 210 -14.67 -26.31 -34.77
N GLY A 211 -13.52 -26.13 -34.12
CA GLY A 211 -13.37 -26.29 -32.69
C GLY A 211 -14.08 -25.20 -31.91
N ASP A 212 -14.44 -25.54 -30.68
CA ASP A 212 -15.00 -24.58 -29.72
C ASP A 212 -13.94 -23.63 -29.18
N GLU A 213 -12.67 -24.03 -29.23
CA GLU A 213 -11.51 -23.24 -28.83
C GLU A 213 -10.45 -23.33 -29.93
N VAL A 214 -9.87 -22.17 -30.28
CA VAL A 214 -8.77 -22.08 -31.23
C VAL A 214 -7.67 -21.23 -30.63
N GLU A 215 -6.44 -21.73 -30.70
CA GLU A 215 -5.23 -21.05 -30.21
C GLU A 215 -4.35 -20.66 -31.40
N ILE A 216 -3.73 -19.48 -31.34
CA ILE A 216 -2.79 -19.00 -32.34
C ILE A 216 -1.49 -18.62 -31.64
N PHE A 217 -0.37 -19.06 -32.20
CA PHE A 217 0.97 -18.78 -31.67
C PHE A 217 1.98 -18.74 -32.81
N SER A 218 3.18 -18.26 -32.51
CA SER A 218 4.27 -18.13 -33.48
C SER A 218 5.49 -18.90 -33.04
N ASP A 219 6.16 -19.57 -33.97
CA ASP A 219 7.54 -19.99 -33.75
C ASP A 219 8.45 -18.79 -33.96
N ARG A 220 9.14 -18.34 -32.90
CA ARG A 220 10.01 -17.16 -32.98
C ARG A 220 11.31 -17.39 -33.76
N SER A 221 11.76 -18.64 -33.88
CA SER A 221 13.00 -18.96 -34.60
C SER A 221 12.84 -18.82 -36.12
N THR A 222 11.64 -19.11 -36.64
CA THR A 222 11.29 -19.07 -38.06
C THR A 222 10.37 -17.90 -38.41
N GLY A 223 9.59 -17.44 -37.43
CA GLY A 223 8.50 -16.48 -37.58
C GLY A 223 7.24 -17.05 -38.23
N ASP A 224 7.10 -18.37 -38.24
CA ASP A 224 5.92 -19.07 -38.75
C ASP A 224 4.73 -18.98 -37.78
N ILE A 225 3.51 -18.89 -38.31
CA ILE A 225 2.28 -18.83 -37.54
C ILE A 225 1.60 -20.20 -37.52
N TYR A 226 1.17 -20.61 -36.34
CA TYR A 226 0.45 -21.85 -36.10
C TYR A 226 -0.93 -21.57 -35.49
N VAL A 227 -1.93 -22.33 -35.93
CA VAL A 227 -3.30 -22.28 -35.44
C VAL A 227 -3.73 -23.68 -35.01
N LEU A 228 -3.99 -23.86 -33.71
CA LEU A 228 -4.45 -25.10 -33.11
C LEU A 228 -5.97 -25.05 -32.96
N ASP A 229 -6.67 -25.88 -33.73
CA ASP A 229 -8.12 -26.10 -33.70
C ASP A 229 -8.45 -27.22 -32.70
N LYS A 230 -8.98 -26.86 -31.52
CA LYS A 230 -9.29 -27.82 -30.45
C LYS A 230 -10.72 -28.32 -30.61
N ARG A 231 -10.88 -29.57 -31.05
CA ARG A 231 -12.18 -30.15 -31.44
C ARG A 231 -12.53 -31.34 -30.58
N SER A 232 -13.83 -31.54 -30.36
CA SER A 232 -14.35 -32.77 -29.75
C SER A 232 -14.00 -34.01 -30.59
N THR A 233 -13.90 -33.86 -31.91
CA THR A 233 -13.53 -34.93 -32.86
C THR A 233 -12.03 -35.12 -33.05
N GLY A 234 -11.19 -34.44 -32.26
CA GLY A 234 -9.73 -34.54 -32.35
C GLY A 234 -9.07 -33.25 -32.82
N ASN A 235 -7.94 -32.89 -32.20
CA ASN A 235 -7.27 -31.62 -32.45
C ASN A 235 -6.63 -31.58 -33.84
N LYS A 236 -6.58 -30.40 -34.45
CA LYS A 236 -5.84 -30.16 -35.70
C LYS A 236 -4.92 -28.97 -35.55
N LEU A 237 -3.70 -29.09 -36.07
CA LEU A 237 -2.72 -28.01 -36.10
C LEU A 237 -2.49 -27.58 -37.54
N TYR A 238 -2.52 -26.28 -37.78
CA TYR A 238 -2.28 -25.68 -39.08
C TYR A 238 -1.10 -24.72 -38.99
N LYS A 239 -0.15 -24.83 -39.92
CA LYS A 239 0.82 -23.77 -40.21
C LYS A 239 0.22 -22.85 -41.27
N THR A 240 0.41 -21.54 -41.15
CA THR A 240 -0.02 -20.55 -42.15
C THR A 240 1.03 -19.46 -42.38
N ASP A 241 1.16 -19.04 -43.63
CA ASP A 241 1.96 -17.87 -44.03
C ASP A 241 1.08 -16.58 -44.14
N GLY A 242 -0.21 -16.71 -43.82
CA GLY A 242 -1.23 -15.69 -44.00
C GLY A 242 -2.00 -15.76 -45.33
N THR A 243 -1.68 -16.70 -46.22
CA THR A 243 -2.39 -16.90 -47.49
C THR A 243 -2.74 -18.37 -47.73
N THR A 244 -1.88 -19.27 -47.29
CA THR A 244 -2.04 -20.71 -47.40
C THR A 244 -2.05 -21.36 -46.02
N LYS A 245 -2.57 -22.58 -45.96
CA LYS A 245 -2.50 -23.42 -44.75
C LYS A 245 -1.88 -24.77 -45.08
N THR A 246 -1.11 -25.29 -44.15
CA THR A 246 -0.53 -26.63 -44.21
C THR A 246 -0.91 -27.37 -42.92
N ASN A 247 -1.38 -28.61 -43.04
CA ASN A 247 -1.65 -29.43 -41.87
C ASN A 247 -0.33 -29.86 -41.23
N ILE A 248 -0.28 -29.81 -39.91
CA ILE A 248 0.81 -30.38 -39.11
C ILE A 248 0.25 -31.58 -38.36
N ASP A 249 0.92 -32.72 -38.50
CA ASP A 249 0.54 -33.93 -37.80
C ASP A 249 0.91 -33.82 -36.32
N LEU A 250 -0.09 -33.98 -35.44
CA LEU A 250 0.07 -34.04 -33.99
C LEU A 250 0.41 -35.47 -33.53
N PRO A 251 1.02 -35.64 -32.34
CA PRO A 251 1.13 -36.96 -31.72
C PRO A 251 -0.24 -37.61 -31.56
N SER A 252 -0.32 -38.93 -31.76
CA SER A 252 -1.59 -39.66 -31.85
C SER A 252 -2.45 -39.55 -30.59
N ASN A 253 -1.85 -39.38 -29.41
CA ASN A 253 -2.56 -39.16 -28.15
C ASN A 253 -3.23 -37.78 -28.09
N PHE A 254 -2.71 -36.76 -28.78
CA PHE A 254 -3.32 -35.42 -28.82
C PHE A 254 -4.21 -35.20 -30.04
N GLN A 255 -4.11 -36.05 -31.05
CA GLN A 255 -4.93 -35.97 -32.27
C GLN A 255 -6.32 -36.59 -32.08
N ASN A 256 -6.47 -37.61 -31.23
CA ASN A 256 -7.68 -38.42 -31.14
C ASN A 256 -8.72 -37.87 -30.13
N PRO A 257 -10.04 -38.06 -30.37
CA PRO A 257 -11.10 -37.69 -29.43
C PRO A 257 -10.94 -38.28 -28.02
N ALA A 258 -10.47 -39.54 -27.96
CA ALA A 258 -10.31 -40.31 -26.73
C ALA A 258 -8.96 -40.12 -26.04
N GLY A 259 -8.05 -39.34 -26.64
CA GLY A 259 -6.75 -39.05 -26.07
C GLY A 259 -6.72 -37.79 -25.19
N ASP A 260 -5.52 -37.40 -24.79
CA ASP A 260 -5.30 -36.23 -23.93
C ASP A 260 -5.68 -34.94 -24.65
N LYS A 261 -6.18 -33.97 -23.88
CA LYS A 261 -6.56 -32.66 -24.40
C LYS A 261 -5.42 -31.67 -24.21
N ILE A 262 -5.14 -30.88 -25.24
CA ILE A 262 -4.10 -29.84 -25.22
C ILE A 262 -4.65 -28.61 -24.51
N SER A 263 -3.96 -28.19 -23.44
CA SER A 263 -4.19 -26.92 -22.76
C SER A 263 -3.50 -25.78 -23.49
N ARG A 264 -2.18 -25.91 -23.72
CA ARG A 264 -1.32 -24.89 -24.37
C ARG A 264 -0.25 -25.56 -25.24
N MET A 265 0.23 -24.84 -26.24
CA MET A 265 1.28 -25.34 -27.13
C MET A 265 2.24 -24.22 -27.57
N ALA A 266 3.53 -24.55 -27.62
CA ALA A 266 4.55 -23.73 -28.27
C ALA A 266 5.38 -24.57 -29.24
N ILE A 267 5.90 -23.92 -30.27
CA ILE A 267 6.90 -24.48 -31.19
C ILE A 267 8.08 -23.53 -31.22
N TYR A 268 9.28 -24.09 -31.18
CA TYR A 268 10.52 -23.34 -31.37
C TYR A 268 11.51 -24.22 -32.12
N ASP A 269 11.86 -23.81 -33.34
CA ASP A 269 12.78 -24.51 -34.23
C ASP A 269 12.41 -26.00 -34.40
N LYS A 270 13.24 -26.90 -33.87
CA LYS A 270 13.05 -28.36 -33.98
C LYS A 270 12.22 -28.98 -32.85
N PHE A 271 11.60 -28.19 -31.98
CA PHE A 271 10.84 -28.69 -30.83
C PHE A 271 9.40 -28.18 -30.77
N SER A 272 8.53 -29.03 -30.23
CA SER A 272 7.17 -28.69 -29.84
C SER A 272 6.95 -29.03 -28.37
N PHE A 273 6.45 -28.06 -27.61
CA PHE A 273 6.11 -28.19 -26.20
C PHE A 273 4.59 -28.18 -26.06
N ILE A 274 4.04 -29.20 -25.42
CA ILE A 274 2.60 -29.39 -25.26
C ILE A 274 2.30 -29.51 -23.77
N ILE A 275 1.41 -28.65 -23.27
CA ILE A 275 0.82 -28.79 -21.94
C ILE A 275 -0.55 -29.43 -22.10
N ASP A 276 -0.79 -30.54 -21.41
CA ASP A 276 -2.09 -31.20 -21.40
C ASP A 276 -3.02 -30.67 -20.29
N ASN A 277 -4.30 -31.04 -20.34
CA ASN A 277 -5.30 -30.63 -19.34
C ASN A 277 -5.10 -31.25 -17.94
N ASN A 278 -4.20 -32.23 -17.81
CA ASN A 278 -3.78 -32.78 -16.52
C ASN A 278 -2.55 -32.04 -15.97
N ASN A 279 -2.19 -30.90 -16.56
CA ASN A 279 -1.04 -30.09 -16.21
C ASN A 279 0.28 -30.85 -16.39
N LYS A 280 0.42 -31.68 -17.43
CA LYS A 280 1.72 -32.28 -17.78
C LYS A 280 2.34 -31.56 -18.97
N LEU A 281 3.62 -31.25 -18.84
CA LEU A 281 4.44 -30.70 -19.92
C LEU A 281 5.15 -31.82 -20.66
N HIS A 282 4.91 -31.90 -21.97
CA HIS A 282 5.51 -32.84 -22.90
C HIS A 282 6.40 -32.08 -23.89
N SER A 283 7.55 -32.64 -24.23
CA SER A 283 8.43 -32.12 -25.28
C SER A 283 8.58 -33.17 -26.39
N TYR A 284 8.49 -32.72 -27.63
CA TYR A 284 8.54 -33.53 -28.85
C TYR A 284 9.45 -32.90 -29.90
N ASN A 285 9.99 -33.74 -30.79
CA ASN A 285 10.69 -33.27 -31.98
C ASN A 285 9.68 -32.79 -33.04
N PHE A 286 10.02 -31.71 -33.71
CA PHE A 286 9.25 -31.11 -34.79
C PHE A 286 10.15 -30.93 -36.02
N ASN A 287 9.70 -31.42 -37.18
CA ASN A 287 10.46 -31.36 -38.43
C ASN A 287 9.89 -30.37 -39.46
N GLY A 288 8.94 -29.52 -39.05
CA GLY A 288 8.25 -28.58 -39.94
C GLY A 288 6.90 -29.05 -40.46
N THR A 289 6.63 -30.36 -40.52
CA THR A 289 5.37 -30.93 -41.02
C THR A 289 4.71 -31.93 -40.07
N GLN A 290 5.50 -32.51 -39.16
CA GLN A 290 5.04 -33.50 -38.20
C GLN A 290 5.72 -33.27 -36.85
N ILE A 291 4.93 -33.38 -35.79
CA ILE A 291 5.40 -33.48 -34.41
C ILE A 291 5.49 -34.99 -34.11
N SER A 292 6.72 -35.49 -33.99
CA SER A 292 7.03 -36.93 -33.93
C SER A 292 7.85 -37.29 -32.70
N GLY A 293 7.74 -38.56 -32.29
CA GLY A 293 8.59 -39.17 -31.27
C GLY A 293 7.86 -39.61 -29.99
N THR A 294 8.59 -40.28 -29.11
CA THR A 294 8.22 -40.51 -27.72
C THR A 294 8.41 -39.19 -26.95
N SER A 295 7.49 -38.82 -26.05
CA SER A 295 7.71 -37.62 -25.24
C SER A 295 9.03 -37.78 -24.50
N ILE A 296 9.84 -36.73 -24.48
CA ILE A 296 10.83 -36.55 -23.41
C ILE A 296 10.03 -36.60 -22.09
N PRO A 297 10.54 -37.22 -21.00
CA PRO A 297 9.73 -37.56 -19.82
C PRO A 297 8.80 -36.42 -19.41
N SER A 298 7.49 -36.71 -19.36
CA SER A 298 6.49 -35.71 -19.04
C SER A 298 6.70 -35.21 -17.61
N LEU A 299 6.61 -33.90 -17.45
CA LEU A 299 6.77 -33.26 -16.15
C LEU A 299 5.40 -32.86 -15.61
N ASP A 300 5.07 -33.33 -14.41
CA ASP A 300 3.87 -32.90 -13.70
C ASP A 300 4.05 -31.43 -13.25
N LEU A 301 3.42 -30.51 -13.98
CA LEU A 301 3.41 -29.09 -13.63
C LEU A 301 2.60 -28.89 -12.35
N PHE A 302 3.05 -27.91 -11.56
CA PHE A 302 2.37 -27.43 -10.37
C PHE A 302 2.26 -28.41 -9.19
N ALA A 303 2.84 -29.61 -9.31
CA ALA A 303 2.97 -30.53 -8.18
C ALA A 303 3.77 -29.87 -7.05
N ASN A 304 3.18 -29.82 -5.84
CA ASN A 304 3.80 -29.25 -4.65
C ASN A 304 4.36 -27.82 -4.85
N LEU A 305 3.64 -26.98 -5.62
CA LEU A 305 4.17 -25.69 -6.05
C LEU A 305 4.07 -24.58 -4.99
N VAL A 306 2.88 -24.39 -4.42
CA VAL A 306 2.55 -23.32 -3.46
C VAL A 306 1.85 -23.91 -2.26
N LYS A 307 2.23 -23.44 -1.06
CA LYS A 307 1.55 -23.74 0.20
C LYS A 307 0.77 -22.55 0.72
N ILE A 308 -0.40 -22.81 1.30
CA ILE A 308 -1.13 -21.88 2.16
C ILE A 308 -1.23 -22.52 3.54
N ASN A 309 -0.77 -21.84 4.59
CA ASN A 309 -0.79 -22.35 5.97
C ASN A 309 -0.22 -23.78 6.10
N SER A 310 0.88 -24.07 5.38
CA SER A 310 1.58 -25.36 5.30
C SER A 310 0.94 -26.46 4.42
N SER A 311 -0.25 -26.24 3.86
CA SER A 311 -0.92 -27.19 2.95
C SER A 311 -0.68 -26.83 1.49
N TYR A 312 -0.30 -27.80 0.66
CA TYR A 312 -0.14 -27.57 -0.77
C TYR A 312 -1.49 -27.37 -1.46
N ILE A 313 -1.53 -26.40 -2.37
CA ILE A 313 -2.66 -26.24 -3.29
C ILE A 313 -2.67 -27.45 -4.24
N PRO A 314 -3.83 -28.12 -4.45
CA PRO A 314 -3.94 -29.21 -5.40
C PRO A 314 -3.53 -28.78 -6.82
N ALA A 315 -2.71 -29.60 -7.50
CA ALA A 315 -2.22 -29.28 -8.84
C ALA A 315 -3.35 -29.01 -9.86
N GLY A 316 -4.52 -29.64 -9.69
CA GLY A 316 -5.69 -29.43 -10.54
C GLY A 316 -6.32 -28.03 -10.43
N ASN A 317 -6.00 -27.26 -9.38
CA ASN A 317 -6.49 -25.89 -9.19
C ASN A 317 -5.69 -24.86 -10.00
N PHE A 318 -4.52 -25.24 -10.51
CA PHE A 318 -3.69 -24.41 -11.37
C PHE A 318 -4.11 -24.59 -12.83
N LYS A 319 -4.04 -23.51 -13.60
CA LYS A 319 -4.25 -23.49 -15.04
C LYS A 319 -3.07 -22.79 -15.72
N SER A 320 -2.64 -23.34 -16.85
CA SER A 320 -1.63 -22.68 -17.68
C SER A 320 -2.28 -21.54 -18.45
N GLY A 321 -1.83 -20.31 -18.19
CA GLY A 321 -2.32 -19.11 -18.85
C GLY A 321 -1.79 -19.02 -20.28
N ASP A 322 -0.49 -19.25 -20.45
CA ASP A 322 0.23 -19.15 -21.72
C ASP A 322 1.57 -19.90 -21.65
N ILE A 323 2.16 -20.17 -22.81
CA ILE A 323 3.46 -20.81 -22.95
C ILE A 323 4.29 -20.06 -24.00
N PHE A 324 5.55 -19.78 -23.68
CA PHE A 324 6.43 -19.03 -24.56
C PHE A 324 7.84 -19.59 -24.55
N VAL A 325 8.44 -19.66 -25.73
CA VAL A 325 9.80 -20.16 -25.91
C VAL A 325 10.63 -19.07 -26.56
N ASN A 326 11.80 -18.81 -25.99
CA ASN A 326 12.80 -17.95 -26.60
C ASN A 326 14.18 -18.57 -26.39
N GLU A 327 14.87 -18.86 -27.49
CA GLU A 327 16.13 -19.60 -27.47
C GLU A 327 15.95 -20.89 -26.68
N ASN A 328 16.85 -21.21 -25.76
CA ASN A 328 16.80 -22.41 -24.93
C ASN A 328 15.94 -22.27 -23.66
N LYS A 329 15.12 -21.21 -23.54
CA LYS A 329 14.26 -20.98 -22.38
C LYS A 329 12.79 -21.14 -22.72
N LEU A 330 12.08 -21.85 -21.85
CA LEU A 330 10.65 -22.08 -21.90
C LEU A 330 9.97 -21.48 -20.67
N TYR A 331 9.01 -20.60 -20.88
CA TYR A 331 8.24 -19.90 -19.85
C TYR A 331 6.80 -20.43 -19.85
N VAL A 332 6.36 -20.96 -18.71
CA VAL A 332 4.99 -21.40 -18.49
C VAL A 332 4.33 -20.45 -17.49
N LEU A 333 3.33 -19.71 -17.97
CA LEU A 333 2.52 -18.83 -17.13
C LEU A 333 1.41 -19.65 -16.49
N PHE A 334 1.12 -19.38 -15.22
CA PHE A 334 0.01 -20.03 -14.54
C PHE A 334 -0.82 -19.06 -13.72
N SER A 335 -2.07 -19.44 -13.51
CA SER A 335 -2.98 -18.83 -12.53
C SER A 335 -3.67 -19.91 -11.71
N ALA A 336 -4.05 -19.56 -10.49
CA ALA A 336 -4.91 -20.39 -9.65
C ALA A 336 -5.84 -19.48 -8.85
N PHE A 337 -7.11 -19.89 -8.80
CA PHE A 337 -8.17 -19.10 -8.20
C PHE A 337 -9.03 -19.98 -7.29
N SER A 338 -9.35 -19.49 -6.10
CA SER A 338 -10.29 -20.12 -5.17
C SER A 338 -10.96 -19.04 -4.32
N ASN A 339 -12.27 -19.09 -4.20
CA ASN A 339 -13.02 -18.29 -3.22
C ASN A 339 -13.40 -19.10 -1.97
N ASP A 340 -12.91 -20.33 -1.84
CA ASP A 340 -13.22 -21.21 -0.73
C ASP A 340 -12.43 -20.82 0.53
N LEU A 341 -13.13 -20.28 1.53
CA LEU A 341 -12.56 -19.93 2.82
C LEU A 341 -12.14 -21.15 3.65
N ILE A 342 -12.64 -22.36 3.39
CA ILE A 342 -12.29 -23.55 4.18
C ILE A 342 -10.83 -23.94 3.94
N ASN A 343 -10.41 -23.94 2.68
CA ASN A 343 -9.09 -24.36 2.25
C ASN A 343 -8.12 -23.19 2.00
N GLY A 344 -8.57 -21.96 2.31
CA GLY A 344 -7.88 -20.72 2.00
C GLY A 344 -8.29 -20.20 0.63
N ALA A 345 -8.87 -18.99 0.60
CA ALA A 345 -9.22 -18.33 -0.64
C ALA A 345 -8.01 -17.57 -1.21
N TYR A 346 -7.84 -17.57 -2.53
CA TYR A 346 -6.70 -16.98 -3.20
C TYR A 346 -6.99 -16.60 -4.65
N SER A 347 -6.27 -15.58 -5.12
CA SER A 347 -6.03 -15.27 -6.53
C SER A 347 -4.54 -15.13 -6.68
N LEU A 348 -3.91 -16.04 -7.41
CA LEU A 348 -2.47 -16.06 -7.58
C LEU A 348 -2.09 -16.41 -9.01
N GLY A 349 -0.92 -15.95 -9.44
CA GLY A 349 -0.29 -16.39 -10.67
C GLY A 349 1.22 -16.46 -10.54
N GLY A 350 1.90 -16.84 -11.61
CA GLY A 350 3.36 -16.89 -11.63
C GLY A 350 3.92 -17.48 -12.91
N ILE A 351 5.25 -17.61 -12.95
CA ILE A 351 5.99 -18.12 -14.11
C ILE A 351 6.95 -19.22 -13.68
N LEU A 352 6.93 -20.34 -14.43
CA LEU A 352 7.94 -21.39 -14.38
C LEU A 352 8.85 -21.24 -15.61
N GLU A 353 10.11 -20.91 -15.38
CA GLU A 353 11.15 -20.79 -16.42
C GLU A 353 11.99 -22.08 -16.42
N TYR A 354 11.92 -22.83 -17.50
CA TYR A 354 12.73 -24.01 -17.77
C TYR A 354 13.83 -23.67 -18.76
N THR A 355 15.04 -24.21 -18.54
CA THR A 355 16.07 -24.29 -19.57
C THR A 355 15.95 -25.66 -20.24
N TYR A 356 16.03 -25.72 -21.56
CA TYR A 356 16.11 -26.99 -22.28
C TYR A 356 17.41 -27.13 -23.08
N ASN A 357 17.90 -28.36 -23.20
CA ASN A 357 19.14 -28.66 -23.90
C ASN A 357 18.90 -28.96 -25.40
N ASP A 358 19.98 -29.26 -26.14
CA ASP A 358 19.92 -29.55 -27.58
C ASP A 358 19.12 -30.81 -27.94
N GLU A 359 18.85 -31.68 -26.97
CA GLU A 359 17.98 -32.85 -27.09
C GLU A 359 16.54 -32.59 -26.64
N GLY A 360 16.23 -31.39 -26.10
CA GLY A 360 14.90 -31.00 -25.64
C GLY A 360 14.59 -31.37 -24.19
N ASN A 361 15.56 -31.85 -23.41
CA ASN A 361 15.42 -32.17 -22.00
C ASN A 361 15.32 -30.90 -21.16
N LEU A 362 14.40 -30.89 -20.19
CA LEU A 362 14.13 -29.74 -19.33
C LEU A 362 14.91 -29.84 -18.01
N GLU A 363 15.61 -28.76 -17.66
CA GLU A 363 16.19 -28.56 -16.33
C GLU A 363 15.11 -28.14 -15.31
N PRO A 364 15.33 -28.30 -13.99
CA PRO A 364 14.38 -27.82 -12.98
C PRO A 364 14.04 -26.34 -13.14
N ALA A 365 12.75 -26.00 -13.07
CA ALA A 365 12.31 -24.64 -13.31
C ALA A 365 12.78 -23.64 -12.23
N ARG A 366 13.17 -22.46 -12.70
CA ARG A 366 13.22 -21.24 -11.89
C ARG A 366 11.79 -20.73 -11.68
N LYS A 367 11.46 -20.33 -10.46
CA LYS A 367 10.12 -19.87 -10.05
C LYS A 367 10.11 -18.35 -9.91
N LEU A 368 9.25 -17.67 -10.65
CA LEU A 368 9.29 -16.21 -10.79
C LEU A 368 7.92 -15.57 -10.58
N GLY A 369 7.90 -14.48 -9.79
CA GLY A 369 6.70 -13.66 -9.56
C GLY A 369 5.65 -14.27 -8.65
N PHE A 370 6.01 -15.22 -7.79
CA PHE A 370 5.11 -15.76 -6.78
C PHE A 370 5.84 -16.28 -5.55
N SER A 371 5.15 -16.21 -4.41
CA SER A 371 5.60 -16.80 -3.16
C SER A 371 5.22 -18.28 -3.10
N GLN A 372 6.18 -19.14 -2.74
CA GLN A 372 5.96 -20.58 -2.61
C GLN A 372 5.29 -20.97 -1.29
N SER A 373 5.25 -20.05 -0.31
CA SER A 373 4.61 -20.24 0.98
C SER A 373 3.90 -18.95 1.37
N LEU A 374 2.59 -19.06 1.50
CA LEU A 374 1.68 -17.98 1.84
C LEU A 374 1.03 -18.28 3.19
N THR A 375 0.74 -17.22 3.92
CA THR A 375 -0.07 -17.29 5.14
C THR A 375 -1.45 -16.76 4.82
N ALA A 376 -2.48 -17.45 5.30
CA ALA A 376 -3.84 -16.92 5.34
C ALA A 376 -4.19 -16.57 6.78
N GLY A 377 -4.66 -15.34 7.00
CA GLY A 377 -5.01 -14.81 8.31
C GLY A 377 -6.30 -15.40 8.87
N THR A 378 -6.89 -14.69 9.84
CA THR A 378 -8.19 -15.06 10.43
C THR A 378 -9.35 -14.95 9.43
N ASP A 379 -9.17 -14.15 8.38
CA ASP A 379 -10.07 -14.04 7.23
C ASP A 379 -10.03 -15.26 6.30
N LYS A 380 -9.03 -16.15 6.47
CA LYS A 380 -8.78 -17.33 5.64
C LYS A 380 -8.54 -16.98 4.16
N ILE A 381 -7.98 -15.80 3.89
CA ILE A 381 -7.58 -15.35 2.56
C ILE A 381 -6.06 -15.30 2.51
N ALA A 382 -5.45 -15.84 1.44
CA ALA A 382 -4.01 -15.82 1.27
C ALA A 382 -3.48 -14.38 1.13
N HIS A 383 -2.51 -14.00 1.95
CA HIS A 383 -1.89 -12.69 1.89
C HIS A 383 -0.90 -12.61 0.71
N ILE A 384 -1.26 -11.87 -0.34
CA ILE A 384 -0.41 -11.66 -1.51
C ILE A 384 0.29 -10.31 -1.39
N ASP A 385 1.62 -10.30 -1.47
CA ASP A 385 2.37 -9.06 -1.66
C ASP A 385 2.19 -8.57 -3.10
N GLU A 386 1.38 -7.52 -3.26
CA GLU A 386 1.04 -6.92 -4.54
C GLU A 386 2.28 -6.40 -5.29
N ALA A 387 3.34 -5.98 -4.61
CA ALA A 387 4.50 -5.40 -5.27
C ALA A 387 5.35 -6.45 -6.02
N SER A 388 5.33 -7.71 -5.56
CA SER A 388 6.25 -8.74 -6.05
C SER A 388 5.58 -9.97 -6.67
N ASN A 389 4.25 -10.12 -6.56
CA ASN A 389 3.54 -11.32 -6.99
C ASN A 389 2.41 -11.02 -7.98
N PHE A 390 2.19 -11.96 -8.91
CA PHE A 390 1.03 -11.95 -9.82
C PHE A 390 -0.28 -12.29 -9.08
N TYR A 391 -1.39 -11.68 -9.51
CA TYR A 391 -2.74 -12.10 -9.10
C TYR A 391 -3.34 -13.14 -10.05
N GLY A 392 -2.88 -13.19 -11.30
CA GLY A 392 -3.29 -14.14 -12.32
C GLY A 392 -2.51 -13.92 -13.62
N ALA A 393 -1.33 -14.54 -13.75
CA ALA A 393 -0.52 -14.41 -14.96
C ALA A 393 -1.26 -15.05 -16.15
N ALA A 394 -1.77 -14.20 -17.04
CA ALA A 394 -2.75 -14.58 -18.05
C ALA A 394 -2.10 -14.90 -19.40
N LYS A 395 -1.29 -13.97 -19.92
CA LYS A 395 -0.82 -14.03 -21.31
C LYS A 395 0.45 -13.22 -21.53
N ILE A 396 1.32 -13.67 -22.43
CA ILE A 396 2.43 -12.85 -22.91
C ILE A 396 1.93 -11.90 -24.00
N ILE A 397 2.19 -10.62 -23.78
CA ILE A 397 1.71 -9.53 -24.64
C ILE A 397 2.84 -8.84 -25.43
N GLY A 398 4.09 -9.13 -25.08
CA GLY A 398 5.27 -8.63 -25.77
C GLY A 398 6.56 -9.27 -25.26
N PHE A 399 7.63 -9.10 -26.02
CA PHE A 399 9.00 -9.44 -25.64
C PHE A 399 9.97 -8.51 -26.33
N GLU A 400 10.73 -7.70 -25.59
CA GLU A 400 11.70 -6.76 -26.15
C GLU A 400 12.83 -6.51 -25.16
N ASP A 401 14.07 -6.32 -25.64
CA ASP A 401 15.24 -6.03 -24.80
C ASP A 401 15.36 -6.97 -23.60
N GLU A 402 15.29 -8.28 -23.86
CA GLU A 402 15.33 -9.33 -22.84
C GLU A 402 14.18 -9.27 -21.82
N THR A 403 13.15 -8.48 -22.06
CA THR A 403 12.00 -8.29 -21.15
C THR A 403 10.75 -8.92 -21.74
N ILE A 404 10.13 -9.84 -21.00
CA ILE A 404 8.80 -10.38 -21.33
C ILE A 404 7.76 -9.46 -20.66
N TYR A 405 6.76 -9.05 -21.43
CA TYR A 405 5.59 -8.33 -20.93
C TYR A 405 4.43 -9.29 -20.78
N ILE A 406 3.82 -9.32 -19.59
CA ILE A 406 2.76 -10.25 -19.22
C ILE A 406 1.51 -9.47 -18.81
N ALA A 407 0.35 -9.88 -19.31
CA ALA A 407 -0.94 -9.52 -18.77
C ALA A 407 -1.16 -10.24 -17.43
N ASP A 408 -1.23 -9.48 -16.33
CA ASP A 408 -1.60 -9.97 -15.02
C ASP A 408 -3.05 -9.56 -14.72
N ASP A 409 -3.92 -10.55 -14.69
CA ASP A 409 -5.36 -10.38 -14.59
C ASP A 409 -5.92 -11.39 -13.58
N GLY A 410 -6.16 -10.87 -12.38
CA GLY A 410 -6.76 -11.60 -11.29
C GLY A 410 -7.54 -10.65 -10.40
N TYR A 411 -7.70 -10.97 -9.12
CA TYR A 411 -8.50 -10.14 -8.23
C TYR A 411 -8.03 -10.20 -6.79
N LYS A 412 -8.23 -9.09 -6.09
CA LYS A 412 -8.10 -9.05 -4.64
C LYS A 412 -9.40 -9.55 -4.00
N LEU A 413 -9.26 -10.41 -3.00
CA LEU A 413 -10.37 -11.01 -2.27
C LEU A 413 -10.58 -10.32 -0.94
N GLN A 414 -11.84 -10.29 -0.49
CA GLN A 414 -12.26 -9.90 0.85
C GLN A 414 -13.16 -10.98 1.47
N THR A 415 -13.34 -10.92 2.79
CA THR A 415 -14.22 -11.84 3.51
C THR A 415 -15.66 -11.65 3.09
N GLY A 416 -16.31 -12.72 2.65
CA GLY A 416 -17.77 -12.78 2.42
C GLY A 416 -18.41 -13.91 3.23
N THR A 417 -19.73 -14.05 3.12
CA THR A 417 -20.50 -15.12 3.78
C THR A 417 -21.32 -15.88 2.73
N PRO A 418 -21.08 -17.17 2.45
CA PRO A 418 -20.14 -18.11 3.10
C PRO A 418 -18.76 -18.27 2.42
N HIS A 419 -18.48 -17.54 1.34
CA HIS A 419 -17.24 -17.62 0.55
C HIS A 419 -16.53 -16.25 0.51
N ALA A 420 -15.26 -16.22 0.08
CA ALA A 420 -14.60 -14.96 -0.21
C ALA A 420 -15.28 -14.26 -1.38
N GLU A 421 -15.32 -12.93 -1.33
CA GLU A 421 -15.88 -12.08 -2.36
C GLU A 421 -14.76 -11.30 -3.05
N VAL A 422 -14.99 -10.87 -4.29
CA VAL A 422 -14.02 -10.04 -5.02
C VAL A 422 -14.13 -8.61 -4.49
N GLU A 423 -13.05 -8.13 -3.86
CA GLU A 423 -12.91 -6.74 -3.43
C GLU A 423 -12.68 -5.83 -4.63
N LYS A 424 -11.78 -6.26 -5.52
CA LYS A 424 -11.36 -5.47 -6.67
C LYS A 424 -10.68 -6.36 -7.70
N ASN A 425 -10.99 -6.16 -8.98
CA ASN A 425 -10.19 -6.76 -10.05
C ASN A 425 -8.80 -6.08 -10.11
N LYS A 426 -7.78 -6.89 -10.38
CA LYS A 426 -6.36 -6.49 -10.37
C LYS A 426 -5.81 -6.70 -11.78
N ASN A 427 -5.90 -5.64 -12.57
CA ASN A 427 -5.43 -5.58 -13.95
C ASN A 427 -4.12 -4.81 -14.02
N ARG A 428 -3.06 -5.51 -14.44
CA ARG A 428 -1.69 -4.99 -14.49
C ARG A 428 -0.92 -5.53 -15.67
N ILE A 429 0.07 -4.78 -16.13
CA ILE A 429 1.11 -5.25 -17.04
C ILE A 429 2.35 -5.53 -16.19
N ALA A 430 2.81 -6.78 -16.20
CA ALA A 430 4.06 -7.15 -15.57
C ALA A 430 5.21 -7.12 -16.58
N SER A 431 6.37 -6.60 -16.17
CA SER A 431 7.60 -6.61 -16.96
C SER A 431 8.63 -7.49 -16.27
N LEU A 432 8.99 -8.61 -16.91
CA LEU A 432 9.99 -9.56 -16.40
C LEU A 432 11.26 -9.46 -17.23
N ASN A 433 12.35 -9.00 -16.64
CA ASN A 433 13.67 -9.09 -17.27
C ASN A 433 14.20 -10.54 -17.17
N THR A 434 14.40 -11.19 -18.32
CA THR A 434 14.74 -12.61 -18.44
C THR A 434 16.17 -12.95 -18.02
N VAL A 435 17.05 -11.95 -17.93
CA VAL A 435 18.44 -12.12 -17.46
C VAL A 435 18.51 -11.98 -15.95
N SER A 436 18.13 -10.83 -15.41
CA SER A 436 18.19 -10.52 -13.97
C SER A 436 17.09 -11.20 -13.15
N GLY A 437 15.95 -11.53 -13.76
CA GLY A 437 14.74 -11.95 -13.05
C GLY A 437 13.98 -10.83 -12.35
N ALA A 438 14.37 -9.57 -12.57
CA ALA A 438 13.65 -8.41 -12.03
C ALA A 438 12.23 -8.36 -12.59
N LEU A 439 11.26 -8.11 -11.70
CA LEU A 439 9.84 -8.07 -12.01
C LEU A 439 9.24 -6.76 -11.49
N SER A 440 8.48 -6.08 -12.35
CA SER A 440 7.70 -4.89 -11.98
C SER A 440 6.28 -5.00 -12.51
N PHE A 441 5.35 -4.23 -11.93
CA PHE A 441 3.94 -4.23 -12.30
C PHE A 441 3.45 -2.80 -12.50
N GLU A 442 2.72 -2.56 -13.59
CA GLU A 442 2.08 -1.28 -13.90
C GLU A 442 0.56 -1.49 -14.00
N PRO A 443 -0.27 -0.68 -13.31
CA PRO A 443 -1.73 -0.80 -13.40
C PRO A 443 -2.22 -0.45 -14.80
N THR A 444 -3.35 -1.04 -15.19
CA THR A 444 -3.95 -0.81 -16.50
C THR A 444 -5.47 -0.99 -16.47
N ASP A 445 -6.17 -0.35 -17.40
CA ASP A 445 -7.63 -0.47 -17.57
C ASP A 445 -8.01 -1.59 -18.56
N HIS A 446 -7.03 -2.35 -19.05
CA HIS A 446 -7.24 -3.47 -19.98
C HIS A 446 -7.62 -4.76 -19.24
N THR A 447 -8.54 -5.54 -19.81
CA THR A 447 -9.21 -6.68 -19.15
C THR A 447 -9.06 -7.94 -20.02
N TRP A 448 -8.22 -8.87 -19.58
CA TRP A 448 -7.83 -10.07 -20.31
C TRP A 448 -8.69 -11.30 -19.99
N PHE A 449 -9.32 -11.33 -18.84
CA PHE A 449 -10.35 -12.27 -18.44
C PHE A 449 -11.68 -11.55 -18.21
N GLU A 450 -12.72 -12.34 -17.96
CA GLU A 450 -13.97 -11.80 -17.46
C GLU A 450 -13.77 -11.25 -16.05
N GLU A 451 -13.86 -9.92 -15.97
CA GLU A 451 -13.93 -9.19 -14.71
C GLU A 451 -14.96 -9.86 -13.82
N LYS A 452 -14.51 -10.24 -12.63
CA LYS A 452 -15.45 -10.78 -11.65
C LYS A 452 -16.30 -9.63 -11.16
N GLN A 453 -17.57 -9.96 -10.89
CA GLN A 453 -18.45 -9.03 -10.21
C GLN A 453 -17.77 -8.65 -8.90
N GLU A 454 -17.26 -7.43 -8.85
CA GLU A 454 -16.82 -6.83 -7.60
C GLU A 454 -18.04 -6.85 -6.69
N ALA A 455 -17.84 -7.37 -5.47
CA ALA A 455 -18.86 -7.21 -4.47
C ALA A 455 -19.23 -5.73 -4.44
N ALA A 456 -20.54 -5.45 -4.32
CA ALA A 456 -20.97 -4.09 -4.05
C ALA A 456 -20.04 -3.59 -2.93
N PRO A 457 -19.36 -2.45 -3.12
CA PRO A 457 -18.44 -1.95 -2.12
C PRO A 457 -19.22 -2.08 -0.81
N PRO A 458 -18.67 -2.80 0.19
CA PRO A 458 -19.41 -3.10 1.41
C PRO A 458 -20.09 -1.80 1.76
N THR A 459 -21.44 -1.77 1.85
CA THR A 459 -22.23 -0.54 2.06
C THR A 459 -21.35 0.34 2.91
N PRO A 460 -20.78 1.45 2.38
CA PRO A 460 -19.57 2.02 2.94
C PRO A 460 -19.81 2.02 4.43
N PRO A 461 -18.96 1.38 5.27
CA PRO A 461 -19.07 1.67 6.69
C PRO A 461 -19.05 3.18 6.69
N SER A 462 -20.18 3.80 7.08
CA SER A 462 -20.44 5.21 6.78
C SER A 462 -19.13 5.94 7.04
N PRO A 463 -18.57 6.67 6.06
CA PRO A 463 -17.16 7.08 6.02
C PRO A 463 -16.73 7.38 7.44
N PRO A 464 -15.82 6.58 8.05
CA PRO A 464 -15.88 6.18 9.47
C PRO A 464 -16.57 7.27 10.26
N SER A 465 -17.92 7.16 10.41
CA SER A 465 -18.82 8.30 10.67
C SER A 465 -18.05 9.25 11.54
N PRO A 466 -17.59 10.41 11.05
CA PRO A 466 -16.49 11.22 11.57
C PRO A 466 -16.51 11.15 13.08
N GLY A 467 -15.84 10.12 13.65
CA GLY A 467 -16.30 9.45 14.90
C GLY A 467 -16.93 10.42 15.86
N LYS A 468 -18.20 10.20 16.22
CA LYS A 468 -18.92 11.07 17.15
C LYS A 468 -18.06 11.35 18.37
N MET A 469 -17.96 12.63 18.72
CA MET A 469 -17.17 13.16 19.83
C MET A 469 -18.11 13.78 20.85
N ILE A 470 -17.61 13.91 22.08
CA ILE A 470 -18.35 14.55 23.15
C ILE A 470 -17.72 15.89 23.52
N VAL A 471 -18.53 16.94 23.49
CA VAL A 471 -18.17 18.27 24.01
C VAL A 471 -19.19 18.70 25.06
N TRP A 472 -18.86 19.68 25.90
CA TRP A 472 -19.77 20.13 26.96
C TRP A 472 -19.75 21.63 27.18
N THR A 473 -20.85 22.13 27.74
CA THR A 473 -21.03 23.52 28.14
C THR A 473 -21.65 23.59 29.54
N LYS A 474 -21.34 24.64 30.30
CA LYS A 474 -21.90 24.86 31.64
C LYS A 474 -23.42 25.02 31.57
N ASN A 475 -24.16 24.29 32.41
CA ASN A 475 -25.63 24.37 32.47
C ASN A 475 -26.06 25.36 33.57
N GLY A 476 -26.05 26.66 33.25
CA GLY A 476 -26.39 27.71 34.22
C GLY A 476 -25.45 27.73 35.42
N THR A 477 -25.99 27.55 36.62
CA THR A 477 -25.22 27.54 37.88
C THR A 477 -24.79 26.13 38.34
N THR A 478 -25.29 25.06 37.73
CA THR A 478 -25.06 23.68 38.20
C THR A 478 -24.80 22.70 37.08
N GLY A 479 -23.63 22.04 37.12
CA GLY A 479 -23.28 20.95 36.20
C GLY A 479 -23.09 21.37 34.75
N TYR A 480 -23.10 20.36 33.88
CA TYR A 480 -22.80 20.52 32.46
C TYR A 480 -23.87 19.89 31.56
N ASN A 481 -23.97 20.41 30.34
CA ASN A 481 -24.67 19.78 29.23
C ASN A 481 -23.62 19.17 28.31
N PHE A 482 -23.76 17.89 27.99
CA PHE A 482 -22.90 17.23 27.01
C PHE A 482 -23.63 17.12 25.68
N TYR A 483 -22.89 17.32 24.60
CA TYR A 483 -23.36 17.30 23.23
C TYR A 483 -22.54 16.31 22.43
N GLU A 484 -23.21 15.63 21.51
CA GLU A 484 -22.58 14.84 20.48
C GLU A 484 -22.28 15.73 19.27
N VAL A 485 -21.04 15.70 18.79
CA VAL A 485 -20.57 16.50 17.66
C VAL A 485 -19.73 15.64 16.71
N THR A 486 -19.52 16.12 15.49
CA THR A 486 -18.68 15.43 14.50
C THR A 486 -17.51 16.32 14.08
N GLU A 487 -16.62 15.75 13.28
CA GLU A 487 -15.52 16.53 12.70
C GLU A 487 -16.00 17.61 11.72
N GLU A 488 -17.18 17.52 11.11
CA GLU A 488 -17.73 18.53 10.20
C GLU A 488 -18.54 19.58 10.95
N ASP A 489 -19.15 19.20 12.07
CA ASP A 489 -19.99 20.08 12.88
C ASP A 489 -19.63 19.95 14.37
N GLN A 490 -18.65 20.76 14.78
CA GLN A 490 -18.03 20.74 16.12
C GLN A 490 -18.77 21.63 17.13
N ASN A 491 -19.85 22.30 16.72
CA ASN A 491 -20.55 23.30 17.53
C ASN A 491 -21.75 22.70 18.27
N THR A 492 -22.16 23.36 19.33
CA THR A 492 -23.30 23.03 20.19
C THR A 492 -24.53 23.86 19.84
N SER A 493 -24.36 25.00 19.16
CA SER A 493 -25.45 25.86 18.70
C SER A 493 -26.46 25.08 17.84
N GLY A 494 -27.74 25.19 18.21
CA GLY A 494 -28.83 24.51 17.50
C GLY A 494 -28.98 23.01 17.82
N LYS A 495 -28.12 22.43 18.67
CA LYS A 495 -28.22 21.02 19.09
C LYS A 495 -28.92 20.87 20.44
N THR A 496 -29.63 19.77 20.61
CA THR A 496 -30.15 19.32 21.90
C THR A 496 -29.02 18.62 22.67
N PRO A 497 -28.82 18.91 23.97
CA PRO A 497 -27.87 18.15 24.79
C PRO A 497 -28.19 16.65 24.77
N LEU A 498 -27.15 15.83 24.54
CA LEU A 498 -27.21 14.38 24.69
C LEU A 498 -27.40 14.00 26.16
N ILE A 499 -26.64 14.67 27.05
CA ILE A 499 -26.69 14.45 28.49
C ILE A 499 -26.93 15.79 29.16
N THR A 500 -28.03 15.89 29.89
CA THR A 500 -28.39 17.09 30.65
C THR A 500 -29.02 16.70 31.99
N GLY A 501 -28.82 17.56 32.98
CA GLY A 501 -29.39 17.42 34.31
C GLY A 501 -30.18 18.65 34.73
N SER A 502 -30.82 18.56 35.88
CA SER A 502 -31.59 19.66 36.48
C SER A 502 -31.60 19.58 38.00
N GLY A 503 -31.71 20.74 38.64
CA GLY A 503 -31.79 20.85 40.10
C GLY A 503 -30.58 20.23 40.81
N THR A 504 -30.83 19.20 41.64
CA THR A 504 -29.78 18.50 42.40
C THR A 504 -29.21 17.27 41.69
N THR A 505 -29.62 17.02 40.44
CA THR A 505 -29.16 15.87 39.64
C THR A 505 -28.55 16.35 38.33
N TYR A 506 -27.21 16.37 38.25
CA TYR A 506 -26.50 16.89 37.08
C TYR A 506 -25.14 16.24 36.87
N PRO A 507 -24.64 16.15 35.62
CA PRO A 507 -23.33 15.61 35.33
C PRO A 507 -22.23 16.63 35.61
N LEU A 508 -21.05 16.13 35.96
CA LEU A 508 -19.80 16.87 36.13
C LEU A 508 -18.94 16.70 34.87
N ASP A 509 -17.93 17.55 34.69
CA ASP A 509 -16.89 17.43 33.67
C ASP A 509 -15.79 16.40 34.01
N VAL A 510 -16.18 15.38 34.79
CA VAL A 510 -15.34 14.25 35.17
C VAL A 510 -15.92 13.02 34.47
N PHE A 511 -15.23 12.57 33.44
CA PHE A 511 -15.64 11.44 32.63
C PHE A 511 -14.41 10.69 32.10
N SER A 512 -14.63 9.47 31.62
CA SER A 512 -13.60 8.64 31.00
C SER A 512 -14.24 7.65 30.01
N PHE A 513 -13.39 6.98 29.24
CA PHE A 513 -13.78 5.93 28.31
C PHE A 513 -13.17 4.61 28.73
N ASP A 514 -13.90 3.51 28.55
CA ASP A 514 -13.30 2.17 28.63
C ASP A 514 -12.61 1.78 27.31
N LYS A 515 -11.99 0.59 27.28
CA LYS A 515 -11.30 0.07 26.09
C LYS A 515 -12.20 -0.06 24.85
N ASP A 516 -13.50 -0.21 25.05
CA ASP A 516 -14.52 -0.40 24.00
C ASP A 516 -15.12 0.95 23.55
N GLY A 517 -14.75 2.04 24.22
CA GLY A 517 -15.21 3.39 23.93
C GLY A 517 -16.54 3.75 24.56
N ASN A 518 -17.03 3.00 25.56
CA ASN A 518 -18.21 3.41 26.33
C ASN A 518 -17.87 4.62 27.20
N LEU A 519 -18.78 5.59 27.28
CA LEU A 519 -18.60 6.82 28.04
C LEU A 519 -19.08 6.63 29.48
N TYR A 520 -18.27 7.05 30.44
CA TYR A 520 -18.62 7.05 31.86
C TYR A 520 -18.57 8.48 32.37
N VAL A 521 -19.68 9.00 32.90
CA VAL A 521 -19.77 10.38 33.40
C VAL A 521 -20.11 10.37 34.88
N VAL A 522 -19.42 11.18 35.67
CA VAL A 522 -19.77 11.40 37.08
C VAL A 522 -20.99 12.32 37.15
N TRP A 523 -21.95 11.93 37.97
CA TRP A 523 -23.18 12.67 38.27
C TRP A 523 -23.25 13.01 39.73
N LYS A 524 -23.64 14.24 40.06
CA LYS A 524 -24.24 14.54 41.35
C LYS A 524 -25.69 14.09 41.30
N VAL A 525 -26.13 13.35 42.32
CA VAL A 525 -27.50 12.88 42.48
C VAL A 525 -27.94 13.20 43.91
N GLY A 526 -28.68 14.29 44.07
CA GLY A 526 -29.03 14.81 45.39
C GLY A 526 -27.79 15.30 46.14
N SER A 527 -27.53 14.70 47.30
CA SER A 527 -26.36 14.99 48.14
C SER A 527 -25.16 14.08 47.84
N THR A 528 -25.28 13.13 46.91
CA THR A 528 -24.27 12.09 46.65
C THR A 528 -23.75 12.10 45.22
N TYR A 529 -22.78 11.22 44.91
CA TYR A 529 -22.21 11.08 43.57
C TYR A 529 -22.34 9.66 43.00
N LYS A 530 -22.67 9.56 41.72
CA LYS A 530 -22.74 8.31 40.96
C LYS A 530 -21.92 8.42 39.68
N VAL A 531 -21.58 7.29 39.08
CA VAL A 531 -21.09 7.25 37.69
C VAL A 531 -22.14 6.60 36.82
N ARG A 532 -22.45 7.22 35.68
CA ARG A 532 -23.36 6.68 34.67
C ARG A 532 -22.58 6.19 33.46
N GLN A 533 -22.87 4.98 33.01
CA GLN A 533 -22.36 4.38 31.79
C GLN A 533 -23.33 4.67 30.64
N TYR A 534 -22.78 5.17 29.54
CA TYR A 534 -23.45 5.37 28.27
C TYR A 534 -22.77 4.47 27.24
N THR A 535 -23.46 3.38 26.89
CA THR A 535 -22.92 2.38 25.96
C THR A 535 -22.81 2.98 24.56
N LYS A 536 -21.68 2.75 23.91
CA LYS A 536 -21.45 3.16 22.53
C LYS A 536 -22.20 2.24 21.57
N ASN A 537 -22.99 2.83 20.68
CA ASN A 537 -23.68 2.15 19.59
C ASN A 537 -22.73 1.92 18.39
N SER A 538 -23.13 1.07 17.46
CA SER A 538 -22.35 0.76 16.25
C SER A 538 -22.11 1.97 15.35
N ASP A 539 -23.02 2.96 15.35
CA ASP A 539 -22.87 4.23 14.62
C ASP A 539 -21.93 5.23 15.34
N GLY A 540 -21.38 4.86 16.50
CA GLY A 540 -20.52 5.69 17.33
C GLY A 540 -21.27 6.59 18.31
N SER A 541 -22.60 6.64 18.28
CA SER A 541 -23.39 7.40 19.26
C SER A 541 -23.43 6.74 20.63
N PHE A 542 -23.94 7.45 21.62
CA PHE A 542 -24.12 6.90 22.96
C PHE A 542 -25.58 6.67 23.29
N ASN A 543 -25.89 5.49 23.84
CA ASN A 543 -27.21 5.17 24.34
C ASN A 543 -27.48 5.90 25.67
N THR A 544 -28.46 6.80 25.65
CA THR A 544 -28.89 7.59 26.82
C THR A 544 -30.17 7.07 27.48
N SER A 545 -30.75 5.99 26.95
CA SER A 545 -31.95 5.39 27.52
C SER A 545 -31.59 4.55 28.74
N SER A 546 -32.08 4.95 29.92
CA SER A 546 -31.89 4.23 31.19
C SER A 546 -30.42 3.86 31.47
N PRO A 547 -29.51 4.85 31.51
CA PRO A 547 -28.08 4.58 31.66
C PRO A 547 -27.82 3.84 32.98
N HIS A 548 -26.98 2.80 32.90
CA HIS A 548 -26.57 2.06 34.08
C HIS A 548 -25.74 2.98 34.99
N GLU A 549 -25.92 2.87 36.30
CA GLU A 549 -25.25 3.74 37.26
C GLU A 549 -24.70 2.97 38.47
N GLN A 550 -23.56 3.44 38.98
CA GLN A 550 -22.95 2.95 40.22
C GLN A 550 -22.79 4.08 41.23
N GLN A 551 -23.05 3.77 42.50
CA GLN A 551 -22.80 4.68 43.61
C GLN A 551 -21.29 4.75 43.90
N LEU A 552 -20.78 5.97 44.12
CA LEU A 552 -19.43 6.19 44.61
C LEU A 552 -19.41 6.24 46.13
N TYR A 553 -18.39 5.64 46.73
CA TYR A 553 -18.26 5.51 48.17
C TYR A 553 -16.91 6.00 48.69
N TYR A 554 -16.92 6.55 49.90
CA TYR A 554 -15.72 6.91 50.66
C TYR A 554 -15.11 5.66 51.35
N ASN A 555 -15.93 4.65 51.65
CA ASN A 555 -15.54 3.38 52.24
C ASN A 555 -16.57 2.29 51.85
N SER A 556 -16.51 1.10 52.43
CA SER A 556 -17.41 -0.01 52.08
C SER A 556 -18.92 0.24 52.25
N SER A 557 -19.35 1.35 52.88
CA SER A 557 -20.76 1.60 53.19
C SER A 557 -21.21 3.06 53.06
N THR A 558 -20.31 4.03 53.05
CA THR A 558 -20.63 5.47 53.09
C THR A 558 -20.50 6.10 51.72
N PRO A 559 -21.60 6.56 51.09
CA PRO A 559 -21.55 7.28 49.82
C PRO A 559 -20.71 8.56 49.90
N LEU A 560 -20.04 8.91 48.79
CA LEU A 560 -19.45 10.24 48.65
C LEU A 560 -20.54 11.31 48.75
N ASN A 561 -20.29 12.37 49.51
CA ASN A 561 -21.19 13.51 49.64
C ASN A 561 -20.52 14.81 49.16
N GLN A 562 -21.20 15.96 49.27
CA GLN A 562 -20.72 17.27 48.80
C GLN A 562 -19.29 17.66 49.24
N ASN A 563 -18.79 17.10 50.34
CA ASN A 563 -17.44 17.33 50.85
C ASN A 563 -16.37 16.42 50.18
N GLN A 564 -16.81 15.46 49.37
CA GLN A 564 -15.99 14.51 48.62
C GLN A 564 -16.29 14.57 47.12
N THR A 565 -16.00 15.71 46.50
CA THR A 565 -16.28 15.89 45.06
C THR A 565 -15.31 15.04 44.23
N PRO A 566 -15.79 14.13 43.36
CA PRO A 566 -14.94 13.37 42.46
C PRO A 566 -14.17 14.29 41.50
N ILE A 567 -12.91 13.95 41.22
CA ILE A 567 -12.00 14.74 40.39
C ILE A 567 -11.45 13.97 39.19
N ALA A 568 -11.34 12.64 39.29
CA ALA A 568 -10.84 11.79 38.21
C ALA A 568 -11.47 10.41 38.31
N ILE A 569 -11.69 9.77 37.17
CA ILE A 569 -12.13 8.37 37.08
C ILE A 569 -11.32 7.63 36.01
N ALA A 570 -11.17 6.32 36.17
CA ALA A 570 -10.63 5.41 35.17
C ALA A 570 -11.43 4.11 35.19
N VAL A 571 -11.63 3.50 34.03
CA VAL A 571 -12.46 2.30 33.88
C VAL A 571 -11.67 1.19 33.22
N ASP A 572 -11.47 0.09 33.95
CA ASP A 572 -10.79 -1.10 33.44
C ASP A 572 -11.81 -2.18 33.09
N THR A 573 -11.89 -2.50 31.80
CA THR A 573 -12.67 -3.62 31.28
C THR A 573 -11.79 -4.65 30.57
N SER A 574 -10.49 -4.65 30.82
CA SER A 574 -9.54 -5.57 30.19
C SER A 574 -9.75 -7.02 30.61
N ASN A 575 -10.13 -7.27 31.86
CA ASN A 575 -10.43 -8.61 32.36
C ASN A 575 -11.76 -9.14 31.76
N ASN A 576 -11.79 -10.40 31.32
CA ASN A 576 -12.95 -10.98 30.63
C ASN A 576 -14.18 -11.22 31.53
N THR A 577 -14.01 -11.19 32.85
CA THR A 577 -15.06 -11.53 33.83
C THR A 577 -15.46 -10.33 34.68
N THR A 578 -14.50 -9.52 35.10
CA THR A 578 -14.69 -8.42 36.06
C THR A 578 -14.32 -7.09 35.42
N GLY A 579 -15.09 -6.05 35.70
CA GLY A 579 -14.69 -4.68 35.41
C GLY A 579 -14.43 -3.89 36.69
N TYR A 580 -13.60 -2.87 36.60
CA TYR A 580 -13.27 -1.97 37.71
C TYR A 580 -13.52 -0.51 37.36
N LEU A 581 -14.15 0.21 38.28
CA LEU A 581 -14.31 1.65 38.23
C LEU A 581 -13.44 2.23 39.34
N ILE A 582 -12.41 2.98 38.96
CA ILE A 582 -11.47 3.60 39.86
C ILE A 582 -11.79 5.09 39.89
N TYR A 583 -11.86 5.69 41.06
CA TYR A 583 -12.23 7.09 41.21
C TYR A 583 -11.43 7.76 42.31
N SER A 584 -11.07 9.02 42.06
CA SER A 584 -10.43 9.90 43.02
C SER A 584 -11.33 11.07 43.34
N TYR A 585 -11.26 11.58 44.57
CA TYR A 585 -12.06 12.71 45.03
C TYR A 585 -11.28 13.63 45.95
N ASN A 586 -11.67 14.90 45.97
CA ASN A 586 -11.17 15.87 46.95
C ASN A 586 -11.74 15.55 48.32
N ASN A 587 -10.90 15.19 49.28
CA ASN A 587 -11.30 15.04 50.67
C ASN A 587 -10.79 16.27 51.43
N ASN A 588 -11.66 17.04 52.08
CA ASN A 588 -11.41 18.34 52.77
C ASN A 588 -10.06 18.52 53.53
N ASN A 589 -9.29 17.45 53.76
CA ASN A 589 -8.01 17.37 54.45
C ASN A 589 -6.77 17.37 53.51
N SER A 590 -6.82 18.06 52.36
CA SER A 590 -5.68 18.25 51.41
C SER A 590 -5.10 16.98 50.78
N ASN A 591 -5.81 15.85 50.80
CA ASN A 591 -5.46 14.65 50.07
C ASN A 591 -6.57 14.23 49.10
N THR A 592 -6.20 13.40 48.13
CA THR A 592 -7.11 12.87 47.11
C THR A 592 -7.10 11.35 47.13
N PRO A 593 -7.95 10.70 47.94
CA PRO A 593 -8.00 9.24 48.02
C PRO A 593 -8.42 8.62 46.69
N MET A 594 -7.99 7.39 46.45
CA MET A 594 -8.35 6.60 45.26
C MET A 594 -9.08 5.33 45.68
N GLU A 595 -10.35 5.24 45.32
CA GLU A 595 -11.24 4.12 45.64
C GLU A 595 -11.58 3.33 44.38
N LYS A 596 -12.02 2.10 44.56
CA LYS A 596 -12.31 1.17 43.47
C LYS A 596 -13.64 0.48 43.73
N ASN A 597 -14.50 0.46 42.72
CA ASN A 597 -15.64 -0.44 42.63
C ASN A 597 -15.32 -1.59 41.65
N SER A 598 -15.95 -2.75 41.83
CA SER A 598 -15.89 -3.87 40.90
C SER A 598 -17.28 -4.39 40.55
N TRP A 599 -17.47 -4.86 39.32
CA TRP A 599 -18.69 -5.53 38.87
C TRP A 599 -18.37 -6.76 38.02
N THR A 600 -19.29 -7.73 37.97
CA THR A 600 -19.18 -8.84 37.02
C THR A 600 -19.80 -8.43 35.69
N LYS A 601 -19.12 -8.73 34.58
CA LYS A 601 -19.59 -8.33 33.25
C LYS A 601 -20.94 -8.96 32.87
N THR A 602 -21.23 -10.16 33.36
CA THR A 602 -22.51 -10.85 33.15
C THR A 602 -23.67 -10.17 33.87
N ALA A 603 -23.46 -9.59 35.05
CA ALA A 603 -24.49 -8.83 35.78
C ALA A 603 -24.59 -7.36 35.35
N GLY A 604 -23.63 -6.89 34.55
CA GLY A 604 -23.60 -5.53 34.01
C GLY A 604 -23.16 -4.47 35.02
N PHE A 605 -22.98 -3.23 34.53
CA PHE A 605 -22.39 -2.14 35.31
C PHE A 605 -23.20 -1.77 36.57
N ASN A 606 -24.53 -1.91 36.57
CA ASN A 606 -25.37 -1.66 37.75
C ASN A 606 -25.05 -2.54 38.97
N SER A 607 -24.41 -3.70 38.76
CA SER A 607 -24.06 -4.61 39.85
C SER A 607 -22.81 -4.20 40.64
N GLY A 608 -22.16 -3.10 40.25
CA GLY A 608 -20.91 -2.71 40.85
C GLY A 608 -21.02 -2.28 42.30
N SER A 609 -20.03 -2.68 43.08
CA SER A 609 -19.94 -2.42 44.52
C SER A 609 -18.51 -2.08 44.92
N TYR A 610 -18.37 -1.45 46.09
CA TYR A 610 -17.07 -1.09 46.65
C TYR A 610 -16.13 -2.31 46.74
N ASN A 611 -14.91 -2.15 46.25
CA ASN A 611 -13.88 -3.19 46.12
C ASN A 611 -12.50 -2.69 46.60
N GLY A 612 -12.51 -1.85 47.63
CA GLY A 612 -11.30 -1.38 48.31
C GLY A 612 -10.73 -0.08 47.75
N SER A 613 -9.58 0.30 48.28
CA SER A 613 -8.84 1.51 47.97
C SER A 613 -7.43 1.19 47.50
N TYR A 614 -6.84 2.09 46.72
CA TYR A 614 -5.40 2.11 46.50
C TYR A 614 -4.73 2.85 47.66
N ALA A 615 -3.46 2.50 47.94
CA ALA A 615 -2.70 3.09 49.02
C ALA A 615 -2.76 4.62 48.97
N ILE A 616 -3.19 5.20 50.10
CA ILE A 616 -3.46 6.62 50.23
C ILE A 616 -2.15 7.40 50.13
N LEU A 617 -2.17 8.47 49.34
CA LEU A 617 -1.10 9.43 49.29
C LEU A 617 -1.02 10.18 50.63
N SER A 618 0.17 10.28 51.23
CA SER A 618 0.37 11.09 52.44
C SER A 618 -0.10 12.54 52.21
N ALA A 619 -0.37 13.30 53.27
CA ALA A 619 -0.73 14.72 53.14
C ALA A 619 0.22 15.43 52.17
N GLY A 620 -0.30 16.35 51.34
CA GLY A 620 0.43 17.14 50.34
C GLY A 620 0.75 16.46 49.01
N TYR A 621 0.17 15.30 48.74
CA TYR A 621 0.12 14.68 47.42
C TYR A 621 -1.32 14.64 46.91
N SER A 622 -1.50 15.03 45.63
CA SER A 622 -2.83 15.14 45.00
C SER A 622 -2.85 14.46 43.63
N VAL A 623 -3.92 13.72 43.34
CA VAL A 623 -4.21 13.08 42.06
C VAL A 623 -4.79 14.14 41.12
N MET A 624 -4.26 14.23 39.91
CA MET A 624 -4.73 15.16 38.89
C MET A 624 -5.50 14.45 37.78
N ALA A 625 -5.03 13.27 37.38
CA ALA A 625 -5.61 12.45 36.33
C ALA A 625 -5.29 10.97 36.58
N MET A 626 -6.05 10.07 35.97
CA MET A 626 -5.84 8.64 36.06
C MET A 626 -6.11 7.96 34.72
N ALA A 627 -5.34 6.91 34.41
CA ALA A 627 -5.60 6.00 33.31
C ALA A 627 -5.28 4.57 33.76
N VAL A 628 -5.90 3.57 33.14
CA VAL A 628 -5.72 2.16 33.55
C VAL A 628 -5.53 1.28 32.33
N SER A 629 -4.66 0.28 32.47
CA SER A 629 -4.42 -0.76 31.49
C SER A 629 -4.26 -2.12 32.21
N PRO A 630 -4.14 -3.23 31.46
CA PRO A 630 -3.75 -4.51 32.05
C PRO A 630 -2.43 -4.46 32.86
N ASP A 631 -1.56 -3.50 32.58
CA ASP A 631 -0.29 -3.31 33.29
C ASP A 631 -0.45 -2.64 34.67
N GLY A 632 -1.60 -2.03 34.95
CA GLY A 632 -1.90 -1.36 36.21
C GLY A 632 -2.62 -0.01 36.06
N LEU A 633 -2.87 0.63 37.20
CA LEU A 633 -3.40 2.00 37.29
C LEU A 633 -2.23 2.99 37.25
N PHE A 634 -2.34 4.00 36.39
CA PHE A 634 -1.41 5.12 36.29
C PHE A 634 -2.10 6.36 36.84
N ALA A 635 -1.52 6.96 37.88
CA ALA A 635 -2.03 8.17 38.51
C ALA A 635 -1.02 9.31 38.35
N ALA A 636 -1.48 10.46 37.86
CA ALA A 636 -0.71 11.68 37.83
C ALA A 636 -0.78 12.35 39.20
N ILE A 637 0.37 12.49 39.85
CA ILE A 637 0.50 12.97 41.22
C ILE A 637 1.24 14.30 41.26
N GLU A 638 0.60 15.30 41.85
CA GLU A 638 1.22 16.55 42.27
C GLU A 638 1.80 16.41 43.68
N ASN A 639 3.02 16.91 43.91
CA ASN A 639 3.67 16.98 45.21
C ASN A 639 3.85 18.44 45.65
N THR A 640 3.15 18.84 46.71
CA THR A 640 3.14 20.21 47.23
C THR A 640 4.19 20.49 48.32
N HIS A 641 4.98 19.49 48.73
CA HIS A 641 5.97 19.59 49.83
C HIS A 641 7.38 20.08 49.44
N GLY A 642 7.63 20.37 48.16
CA GLY A 642 8.78 21.17 47.74
C GLY A 642 10.18 20.52 47.80
N THR A 643 10.30 19.18 47.89
CA THR A 643 11.63 18.52 47.93
C THR A 643 11.94 17.56 46.78
N ASN A 644 10.99 17.31 45.85
CA ASN A 644 11.18 16.49 44.64
C ASN A 644 10.33 17.05 43.47
N ALA A 645 10.50 16.51 42.25
CA ALA A 645 9.75 16.91 41.05
C ALA A 645 8.26 17.11 41.38
N ALA A 646 7.74 18.31 41.08
CA ALA A 646 6.40 18.72 41.49
C ALA A 646 5.28 17.87 40.86
N LEU A 647 5.57 17.20 39.74
CA LEU A 647 4.66 16.31 39.03
C LEU A 647 5.33 14.96 38.79
N SER A 648 4.57 13.88 38.96
CA SER A 648 5.04 12.52 38.70
C SER A 648 3.90 11.58 38.26
N ILE A 649 4.24 10.49 37.58
CA ILE A 649 3.31 9.41 37.24
C ILE A 649 3.62 8.22 38.12
N TRP A 650 2.63 7.72 38.86
CA TRP A 650 2.75 6.56 39.74
C TRP A 650 1.98 5.38 39.15
N LYS A 651 2.64 4.25 38.96
CA LYS A 651 2.04 3.00 38.46
C LYS A 651 1.74 2.03 39.61
N TYR A 652 0.46 1.79 39.84
CA TYR A 652 -0.07 0.85 40.81
C TYR A 652 -0.38 -0.49 40.11
N VAL A 653 0.42 -1.51 40.40
CA VAL A 653 0.17 -2.90 39.94
C VAL A 653 -0.79 -3.65 40.86
N ASP A 654 -0.93 -3.20 42.09
CA ASP A 654 -1.87 -3.66 43.10
C ASP A 654 -2.37 -2.47 43.95
N THR A 655 -3.05 -2.73 45.07
CA THR A 655 -3.55 -1.68 45.97
C THR A 655 -2.50 -1.11 46.92
N SER A 656 -1.25 -1.60 46.89
CA SER A 656 -0.17 -1.13 47.74
C SER A 656 0.49 0.14 47.20
N SER A 657 1.33 0.78 48.02
CA SER A 657 2.08 1.96 47.57
C SER A 657 3.14 1.53 46.56
N PRO A 658 3.24 2.21 45.39
CA PRO A 658 4.17 1.78 44.37
C PRO A 658 5.63 1.95 44.83
N PRO A 659 6.50 0.97 44.55
CA PRO A 659 7.94 1.13 44.77
C PRO A 659 8.50 2.24 43.87
N ASN A 660 9.72 2.72 44.17
CA ASN A 660 10.29 3.88 43.46
C ASN A 660 10.46 3.66 41.95
N ASN A 661 10.80 2.44 41.51
CA ASN A 661 10.87 2.04 40.11
C ASN A 661 9.47 2.00 39.41
N GLN A 662 8.40 2.32 40.14
CA GLN A 662 7.06 2.50 39.60
C GLN A 662 6.60 3.97 39.72
N LYS A 663 7.54 4.91 39.90
CA LYS A 663 7.31 6.36 39.96
C LYS A 663 8.18 7.09 38.94
N TYR A 664 7.55 7.71 37.96
CA TYR A 664 8.22 8.52 36.93
C TYR A 664 8.16 10.01 37.30
N ALA A 665 9.30 10.65 37.49
CA ALA A 665 9.37 12.09 37.79
C ALA A 665 9.35 12.91 36.50
N LEU A 666 8.45 13.91 36.40
CA LEU A 666 8.36 14.80 35.23
C LEU A 666 9.17 16.07 35.46
N THR A 667 10.49 15.93 35.62
CA THR A 667 11.39 17.05 35.94
C THR A 667 11.45 18.11 34.85
N ASP A 668 11.31 17.70 33.60
CA ASP A 668 11.52 18.58 32.43
C ASP A 668 10.40 19.59 32.20
N LEU A 669 9.23 19.40 32.82
CA LEU A 669 8.12 20.37 32.72
C LEU A 669 8.40 21.67 33.48
N GLY A 670 9.30 21.65 34.47
CA GLY A 670 9.49 22.75 35.41
C GLY A 670 8.27 22.99 36.30
N TYR A 671 8.41 23.73 37.40
CA TYR A 671 7.27 24.09 38.24
C TYR A 671 7.56 25.40 38.99
N HIS A 672 6.83 26.47 38.64
CA HIS A 672 7.04 27.81 39.19
C HIS A 672 5.84 28.24 40.04
N THR A 673 5.90 28.03 41.35
CA THR A 673 4.78 28.36 42.28
C THR A 673 4.94 29.64 43.07
N ASN A 674 6.11 30.28 43.06
CA ASN A 674 6.35 31.46 43.90
C ASN A 674 7.22 32.54 43.25
N PRO A 675 6.82 33.09 42.09
CA PRO A 675 7.52 34.23 41.51
C PRO A 675 7.25 35.51 42.31
N GLY A 676 8.24 36.40 42.37
CA GLY A 676 8.07 37.74 42.96
C GLY A 676 7.10 38.63 42.18
N ASN A 677 6.85 38.33 40.89
CA ASN A 677 5.89 39.01 40.03
C ASN A 677 4.70 38.10 39.73
N ALA A 678 3.49 38.63 39.85
CA ALA A 678 2.24 37.89 39.64
C ALA A 678 2.05 37.40 38.20
N ASP A 679 2.65 38.07 37.21
CA ASP A 679 2.60 37.67 35.79
C ASP A 679 3.48 36.45 35.48
N ASP A 680 4.53 36.22 36.28
CA ASP A 680 5.51 35.15 36.05
C ASP A 680 5.07 33.80 36.64
N LEU A 681 3.88 33.73 37.27
CA LEU A 681 3.35 32.49 37.86
C LEU A 681 3.04 31.52 36.73
N ALA A 682 3.63 30.33 36.72
CA ALA A 682 3.49 29.37 35.63
C ALA A 682 3.47 27.90 36.11
N PRO A 683 2.53 27.51 36.99
CA PRO A 683 2.36 26.13 37.40
C PRO A 683 1.94 25.23 36.23
N ASN A 684 2.51 24.03 36.19
CA ASN A 684 2.14 22.96 35.26
C ASN A 684 1.12 22.03 35.91
N PHE A 685 0.19 21.53 35.11
CA PHE A 685 -0.85 20.59 35.50
C PHE A 685 -0.95 19.47 34.48
N ILE A 686 -1.33 18.28 34.95
CA ILE A 686 -1.77 17.18 34.09
C ILE A 686 -3.30 17.19 34.12
N ASN A 687 -3.92 17.56 33.02
CA ASN A 687 -5.37 17.68 32.97
C ASN A 687 -6.04 16.33 32.69
N ASP A 688 -5.45 15.46 31.88
CA ASP A 688 -6.03 14.16 31.55
C ASP A 688 -4.95 13.15 31.11
N MET A 689 -5.30 11.87 31.20
CA MET A 689 -4.45 10.77 30.76
C MET A 689 -5.27 9.71 30.04
N TYR A 690 -4.66 9.09 29.04
CA TYR A 690 -5.29 8.03 28.27
C TYR A 690 -4.26 6.98 27.85
N ILE A 691 -4.65 5.70 27.85
CA ILE A 691 -3.76 4.61 27.42
C ILE A 691 -4.31 3.97 26.16
N LYS A 692 -3.45 3.84 25.14
CA LYS A 692 -3.76 3.16 23.88
C LYS A 692 -2.49 2.62 23.24
N ASP A 693 -2.61 1.44 22.66
CA ASP A 693 -1.51 0.75 21.95
C ASP A 693 -0.24 0.62 22.81
N GLY A 694 -0.41 0.32 24.10
CA GLY A 694 0.70 0.12 25.04
C GLY A 694 1.45 1.39 25.46
N ALA A 695 0.95 2.58 25.11
CA ALA A 695 1.53 3.86 25.51
C ALA A 695 0.54 4.71 26.31
N LEU A 696 1.08 5.51 27.25
CA LEU A 696 0.34 6.46 28.07
C LEU A 696 0.48 7.86 27.45
N TYR A 697 -0.64 8.45 27.08
CA TYR A 697 -0.76 9.81 26.57
C TYR A 697 -1.17 10.76 27.69
N ILE A 698 -0.47 11.88 27.82
CA ILE A 698 -0.57 12.79 28.96
C ILE A 698 -0.82 14.20 28.45
N LEU A 699 -1.94 14.80 28.87
CA LEU A 699 -2.28 16.19 28.55
C LEU A 699 -1.71 17.11 29.61
N THR A 700 -0.70 17.92 29.23
CA THR A 700 -0.08 18.88 30.14
C THR A 700 -0.44 20.32 29.78
N ALA A 701 -0.67 21.15 30.79
CA ALA A 701 -0.98 22.56 30.61
C ALA A 701 -0.24 23.42 31.64
N GLN A 702 0.34 24.52 31.18
CA GLN A 702 0.95 25.54 32.01
C GLN A 702 0.06 26.77 32.07
N TYR A 703 -0.35 27.15 33.28
CA TYR A 703 -1.22 28.29 33.52
C TYR A 703 -0.38 29.50 33.91
N LYS A 704 -0.26 30.48 33.01
CA LYS A 704 0.55 31.68 33.21
C LYS A 704 -0.27 32.82 33.81
N GLY A 705 0.31 33.50 34.80
CA GLY A 705 -0.27 34.64 35.51
C GLY A 705 -1.19 34.24 36.68
N ARG A 706 -1.14 35.01 37.77
CA ARG A 706 -1.92 34.74 38.99
C ARG A 706 -3.36 35.26 38.88
N LEU A 707 -4.33 34.36 38.94
CA LEU A 707 -5.73 34.75 39.06
C LEU A 707 -6.01 35.38 40.44
N ASP A 708 -7.12 36.12 40.54
CA ASP A 708 -7.56 36.82 41.76
C ASP A 708 -6.54 37.81 42.37
N SER A 709 -5.58 38.28 41.57
CA SER A 709 -4.55 39.23 42.01
C SER A 709 -4.67 40.59 41.31
N PRO A 710 -4.61 41.72 42.06
CA PRO A 710 -4.65 43.06 41.47
C PRO A 710 -3.37 43.38 40.69
N TYR A 711 -2.28 42.64 40.93
CA TYR A 711 -0.97 42.86 40.31
C TYR A 711 -0.79 42.16 38.97
N THR A 712 -1.63 41.18 38.65
CA THR A 712 -1.52 40.42 37.39
C THR A 712 -2.02 41.26 36.23
N THR A 713 -1.17 41.52 35.23
CA THR A 713 -1.51 42.25 34.01
C THR A 713 -1.87 41.32 32.87
N LYS A 714 -1.33 40.09 32.85
CA LYS A 714 -1.56 39.11 31.78
C LYS A 714 -1.78 37.72 32.34
N VAL A 715 -2.68 36.97 31.69
CA VAL A 715 -2.90 35.54 31.95
C VAL A 715 -3.00 34.79 30.63
N SER A 716 -2.49 33.57 30.57
CA SER A 716 -2.58 32.73 29.38
C SER A 716 -2.38 31.25 29.72
N VAL A 717 -2.71 30.36 28.80
CA VAL A 717 -2.42 28.94 28.94
C VAL A 717 -1.74 28.42 27.68
N GLY A 718 -0.71 27.62 27.89
CA GLY A 718 -0.08 26.81 26.85
C GLY A 718 0.02 25.36 27.31
N GLY A 719 0.21 24.44 26.40
CA GLY A 719 0.16 23.01 26.72
C GLY A 719 0.84 22.14 25.70
N SER A 720 0.92 20.85 26.04
CA SER A 720 1.50 19.83 25.20
C SER A 720 0.84 18.46 25.42
N LEU A 721 0.98 17.60 24.42
CA LEU A 721 0.66 16.19 24.46
C LEU A 721 1.96 15.39 24.59
N LEU A 722 2.14 14.73 25.72
CA LEU A 722 3.27 13.84 25.95
C LEU A 722 2.89 12.38 25.74
N LYS A 723 3.87 11.54 25.42
CA LYS A 723 3.74 10.09 25.31
C LYS A 723 4.82 9.40 26.11
N LEU A 724 4.40 8.52 27.02
CA LEU A 724 5.26 7.64 27.80
C LEU A 724 5.09 6.20 27.30
N GLU A 725 6.20 5.59 26.84
CA GLU A 725 6.22 4.25 26.24
C GLU A 725 6.73 3.17 27.21
N ASN A 726 6.61 1.88 26.83
CA ASN A 726 7.14 0.75 27.60
C ASN A 726 6.55 0.62 29.02
N LEU A 727 5.21 0.54 29.10
CA LEU A 727 4.49 0.55 30.38
C LEU A 727 4.60 -0.75 31.19
N SER A 728 5.01 -1.87 30.62
CA SER A 728 4.94 -3.21 31.23
C SER A 728 6.03 -3.52 32.27
N GLY A 729 6.99 -2.62 32.49
CA GLY A 729 8.16 -2.84 33.36
C GLY A 729 8.38 -1.77 34.44
N ASN A 730 9.66 -1.47 34.70
CA ASN A 730 10.10 -0.30 35.48
C ASN A 730 9.79 0.96 34.66
N ILE A 731 8.83 1.75 35.12
CA ILE A 731 8.42 2.92 34.34
C ILE A 731 9.50 4.00 34.32
N GLN A 732 10.47 4.01 35.23
CA GLN A 732 11.56 5.00 35.20
C GLN A 732 12.43 4.87 33.94
N ASP A 733 12.46 3.68 33.35
CA ASP A 733 13.18 3.40 32.11
C ASP A 733 12.33 3.72 30.86
N SER A 734 11.06 4.09 31.05
CA SER A 734 10.16 4.49 29.98
C SER A 734 10.66 5.76 29.29
N THR A 735 10.54 5.77 27.97
CA THR A 735 10.84 6.96 27.17
C THR A 735 9.67 7.92 27.19
N LEU A 736 9.90 9.14 27.64
CA LEU A 736 8.95 10.25 27.57
C LEU A 736 9.27 11.11 26.35
N THR A 737 8.28 11.33 25.50
CA THR A 737 8.40 12.14 24.29
C THR A 737 7.34 13.24 24.28
N ASN A 738 7.68 14.41 23.75
CA ASN A 738 6.70 15.44 23.43
C ASN A 738 6.17 15.20 22.01
N LEU A 739 4.93 14.75 21.91
CA LEU A 739 4.30 14.52 20.61
C LEU A 739 3.86 15.82 19.96
N TRP A 740 3.37 16.77 20.75
CA TRP A 740 2.90 18.04 20.22
C TRP A 740 2.84 19.16 21.27
N PRO A 741 3.38 20.36 20.96
CA PRO A 741 4.16 20.68 19.78
C PRO A 741 5.48 19.91 19.75
N SER A 742 6.04 19.63 18.56
CA SER A 742 7.30 18.90 18.46
C SER A 742 8.46 19.69 19.08
N GLY A 743 9.36 19.00 19.77
CA GLY A 743 10.54 19.60 20.39
C GLY A 743 10.78 19.12 21.82
N ALA A 744 11.35 19.99 22.65
CA ALA A 744 11.61 19.71 24.05
C ALA A 744 10.31 19.48 24.85
N ILE A 745 10.38 18.77 25.99
CA ILE A 745 9.20 18.45 26.82
C ILE A 745 8.49 19.70 27.36
N ASN A 746 9.24 20.78 27.60
CA ASN A 746 8.70 22.09 27.99
C ASN A 746 8.29 22.98 26.80
N ALA A 747 8.32 22.47 25.56
CA ALA A 747 7.78 23.19 24.41
C ALA A 747 6.26 23.21 24.53
N LEU A 748 5.72 24.40 24.73
CA LEU A 748 4.28 24.63 24.90
C LEU A 748 3.72 25.35 23.68
N GLN A 749 2.60 24.86 23.18
CA GLN A 749 1.84 25.59 22.17
C GLN A 749 1.00 26.65 22.89
N GLU A 750 1.32 27.93 22.67
CA GLU A 750 0.51 29.02 23.22
C GLU A 750 -0.92 28.93 22.66
N ASN A 751 -1.91 29.23 23.52
CA ASN A 751 -3.33 29.15 23.18
C ASN A 751 -3.84 27.72 22.88
N TYR A 752 -3.09 26.70 23.30
CA TYR A 752 -3.54 25.31 23.39
C TYR A 752 -3.49 24.90 24.86
N ALA A 753 -4.64 24.57 25.43
CA ALA A 753 -4.79 24.19 26.83
C ALA A 753 -5.46 22.81 26.88
N PRO A 754 -4.74 21.72 26.57
CA PRO A 754 -5.32 20.40 26.47
C PRO A 754 -5.96 20.01 27.79
N TYR A 755 -7.26 19.69 27.75
CA TYR A 755 -8.06 19.51 28.95
C TYR A 755 -8.62 18.09 29.09
N ARG A 756 -9.20 17.52 28.02
CA ARG A 756 -9.70 16.14 28.02
C ARG A 756 -9.49 15.46 26.68
N PHE A 757 -9.27 14.15 26.70
CA PHE A 757 -9.50 13.31 25.53
C PHE A 757 -11.01 13.16 25.34
N ILE A 758 -11.52 13.53 24.17
CA ILE A 758 -12.97 13.53 23.88
C ILE A 758 -13.37 12.47 22.86
N LYS A 759 -12.37 11.85 22.24
CA LYS A 759 -12.50 10.70 21.35
C LYS A 759 -11.15 10.06 21.13
N THR A 760 -11.15 8.75 21.15
CA THR A 760 -9.99 7.91 20.85
C THR A 760 -10.48 6.67 20.10
N SER A 761 -10.29 6.65 18.79
CA SER A 761 -10.47 5.46 17.94
C SER A 761 -9.11 4.91 17.52
N ASP A 762 -9.09 3.82 16.75
CA ASP A 762 -7.82 3.22 16.32
C ASP A 762 -6.97 4.15 15.46
N ASN A 763 -7.62 5.05 14.71
CA ASN A 763 -6.97 5.92 13.71
C ASN A 763 -7.10 7.42 13.99
N GLN A 764 -7.94 7.85 14.95
CA GLN A 764 -8.11 9.26 15.29
C GLN A 764 -8.19 9.50 16.81
N MET A 765 -7.48 10.51 17.28
CA MET A 765 -7.51 11.01 18.65
C MET A 765 -7.85 12.49 18.63
N VAL A 766 -8.79 12.90 19.48
CA VAL A 766 -9.24 14.29 19.55
C VAL A 766 -9.21 14.79 20.99
N ILE A 767 -8.63 15.98 21.16
CA ILE A 767 -8.43 16.63 22.45
C ILE A 767 -9.24 17.93 22.49
N ALA A 768 -10.06 18.10 23.53
CA ALA A 768 -10.66 19.38 23.85
C ALA A 768 -9.61 20.28 24.50
N SER A 769 -9.44 21.49 23.96
CA SER A 769 -8.56 22.52 24.49
C SER A 769 -9.39 23.66 25.07
N ASP A 770 -9.32 23.82 26.40
CA ASP A 770 -10.06 24.82 27.19
C ASP A 770 -9.18 26.05 27.44
N GLY A 771 -8.84 26.72 26.34
CA GLY A 771 -7.81 27.75 26.28
C GLY A 771 -8.35 29.14 26.53
N TYR A 772 -7.53 30.02 27.10
CA TYR A 772 -7.87 31.44 27.25
C TYR A 772 -6.63 32.31 27.31
N LYS A 773 -6.83 33.60 27.09
CA LYS A 773 -5.86 34.65 27.39
C LYS A 773 -6.55 35.88 27.97
N GLY A 774 -5.80 36.65 28.73
CA GLY A 774 -6.24 37.94 29.25
C GLY A 774 -5.12 38.94 29.31
N ASN A 775 -5.45 40.20 29.02
CA ASN A 775 -4.52 41.32 29.08
C ASN A 775 -5.27 42.58 29.54
N LYS A 776 -4.82 43.20 30.63
CA LYS A 776 -5.45 44.39 31.20
C LYS A 776 -5.44 45.59 30.26
N THR A 777 -4.48 45.67 29.34
CA THR A 777 -4.30 46.82 28.44
C THR A 777 -5.13 46.70 27.16
N GLU A 778 -5.70 45.52 26.88
CA GLU A 778 -6.49 45.29 25.67
C GLU A 778 -7.95 45.70 25.86
N THR A 779 -8.59 46.18 24.78
CA THR A 779 -10.01 46.54 24.77
C THR A 779 -10.88 45.34 25.16
N GLN A 780 -10.60 44.17 24.56
CA GLN A 780 -11.17 42.89 24.99
C GLN A 780 -10.22 42.25 26.00
N LYS A 781 -10.49 42.45 27.30
CA LYS A 781 -9.60 42.01 28.37
C LYS A 781 -9.49 40.50 28.52
N CYS A 782 -10.49 39.74 28.08
CA CYS A 782 -10.52 38.28 28.15
C CYS A 782 -10.99 37.69 26.83
N THR A 783 -10.28 36.67 26.35
CA THR A 783 -10.62 35.92 25.15
C THR A 783 -10.61 34.43 25.48
N GLN A 784 -11.73 33.76 25.23
CA GLN A 784 -11.81 32.30 25.20
C GLN A 784 -11.28 31.79 23.86
N LEU A 785 -10.53 30.69 23.92
CA LEU A 785 -9.78 30.11 22.81
C LEU A 785 -10.05 28.61 22.76
N ASN A 786 -11.33 28.25 22.91
CA ASN A 786 -11.79 26.88 22.93
C ASN A 786 -11.71 26.26 21.53
N LYS A 787 -11.10 25.08 21.45
CA LYS A 787 -10.84 24.40 20.19
C LYS A 787 -10.76 22.89 20.36
N LEU A 788 -10.93 22.18 19.26
CA LEU A 788 -10.70 20.75 19.14
C LEU A 788 -9.42 20.52 18.35
N VAL A 789 -8.50 19.73 18.90
CA VAL A 789 -7.22 19.40 18.25
C VAL A 789 -7.23 17.94 17.83
N PHE A 790 -7.00 17.70 16.54
CA PHE A 790 -7.13 16.41 15.89
C PHE A 790 -5.76 15.80 15.61
N PHE A 791 -5.64 14.50 15.89
CA PHE A 791 -4.48 13.68 15.61
C PHE A 791 -4.91 12.43 14.85
N LYS A 792 -4.10 11.99 13.88
CA LYS A 792 -4.37 10.78 13.08
C LYS A 792 -3.15 9.88 12.94
N LYS A 793 -3.40 8.63 12.58
CA LYS A 793 -2.39 7.70 12.05
C LYS A 793 -2.55 7.58 10.53
N THR A 794 -1.48 7.75 9.77
CA THR A 794 -1.47 7.67 8.29
C THR A 794 -0.63 6.49 7.81
N GLY A 795 -1.09 5.79 6.76
CA GLY A 795 -0.27 4.84 5.98
C GLY A 795 0.32 3.67 6.77
N GLY A 796 -0.41 3.09 7.73
CA GLY A 796 0.10 1.99 8.56
C GLY A 796 1.08 2.42 9.66
N SER A 797 1.29 3.72 9.87
CA SER A 797 2.08 4.25 11.00
C SER A 797 1.41 3.90 12.34
N ALA A 798 2.20 3.38 13.29
CA ALA A 798 1.78 3.21 14.67
C ALA A 798 1.78 4.54 15.47
N GLN A 799 2.28 5.64 14.89
CA GLN A 799 2.51 6.91 15.59
C GLN A 799 1.42 7.94 15.27
N TRP A 800 0.95 8.63 16.30
CA TRP A 800 0.03 9.76 16.19
C TRP A 800 0.71 10.98 15.59
N GLN A 801 0.04 11.63 14.64
CA GLN A 801 0.50 12.87 14.02
C GLN A 801 -0.56 13.95 14.18
N TYR A 802 -0.13 15.18 14.50
CA TYR A 802 -1.01 16.35 14.46
C TYR A 802 -1.60 16.49 13.05
N GLU A 803 -2.92 16.67 12.98
CA GLU A 803 -3.64 16.84 11.72
C GLU A 803 -4.12 18.28 11.55
N THR A 804 -5.00 18.71 12.44
CA THR A 804 -5.67 20.01 12.31
C THR A 804 -6.23 20.48 13.64
N VAL A 805 -6.67 21.73 13.68
CA VAL A 805 -7.35 22.36 14.80
C VAL A 805 -8.62 23.04 14.29
N LYS A 806 -9.72 22.91 15.04
CA LYS A 806 -11.00 23.53 14.70
C LYS A 806 -11.55 24.28 15.91
N ASP A 807 -12.02 25.51 15.69
CA ASP A 807 -12.71 26.27 16.72
C ASP A 807 -14.06 25.62 17.05
N THR A 808 -14.55 25.84 18.26
CA THR A 808 -15.86 25.36 18.72
C THR A 808 -16.51 26.40 19.62
N ASP A 809 -17.84 26.49 19.56
CA ASP A 809 -18.63 27.30 20.51
C ASP A 809 -18.80 26.63 21.89
N ALA A 810 -18.30 25.39 22.05
CA ALA A 810 -18.31 24.71 23.32
C ALA A 810 -17.49 25.50 24.36
N LYS A 811 -18.01 25.58 25.57
CA LYS A 811 -17.47 26.41 26.65
C LYS A 811 -16.59 25.65 27.63
N PHE A 812 -16.60 24.32 27.56
CA PHE A 812 -15.88 23.43 28.46
C PHE A 812 -16.02 23.84 29.93
N SER A 813 -14.93 23.84 30.70
CA SER A 813 -14.97 23.90 32.16
C SER A 813 -14.50 25.24 32.73
N LYS A 814 -13.59 25.93 32.06
CA LYS A 814 -12.85 27.09 32.59
C LYS A 814 -13.13 28.37 31.77
N GLU A 815 -14.14 29.16 32.16
CA GLU A 815 -14.37 30.48 31.56
C GLU A 815 -13.61 31.60 32.33
N LEU A 816 -12.66 32.25 31.66
CA LEU A 816 -11.98 33.46 32.14
C LEU A 816 -12.89 34.69 32.04
N ASN A 817 -12.92 35.48 33.12
CA ASN A 817 -13.60 36.76 33.21
C ASN A 817 -12.68 37.85 33.82
N TYR A 818 -12.96 39.12 33.54
CA TYR A 818 -12.31 40.27 34.15
C TYR A 818 -13.34 41.14 34.87
N THR A 819 -13.39 41.06 36.20
CA THR A 819 -14.37 41.79 37.02
C THR A 819 -13.71 42.31 38.29
N GLY A 820 -14.06 43.53 38.71
CA GLY A 820 -13.47 44.16 39.89
C GLY A 820 -11.97 44.44 39.78
N GLY A 821 -11.45 44.58 38.55
CA GLY A 821 -10.01 44.82 38.31
C GLY A 821 -9.14 43.55 38.32
N LEU A 822 -9.77 42.37 38.35
CA LEU A 822 -9.11 41.09 38.56
C LEU A 822 -9.50 40.09 37.47
N PHE A 823 -8.54 39.27 37.04
CA PHE A 823 -8.81 38.05 36.27
C PHE A 823 -9.33 36.97 37.21
N LYS A 824 -10.47 36.36 36.88
CA LYS A 824 -11.15 35.36 37.71
C LYS A 824 -11.83 34.29 36.86
N TRP A 825 -12.07 33.13 37.45
CA TRP A 825 -12.95 32.11 36.89
C TRP A 825 -14.42 32.48 37.05
N LYS A 826 -15.24 32.10 36.07
CA LYS A 826 -16.68 32.28 36.06
C LYS A 826 -17.46 30.97 36.23
#